data_AF-A0A7S3YRI3-F1
#
_entry.id   AF-A0A7S3YRI3-F1
#
_cell.length_a   1.000
_cell.length_b   1.000
_cell.length_c   1.000
_cell.angle_alpha   90.00
_cell.angle_beta   90.00
_cell.angle_gamma   90.00
#
_symmetry.space_group_name_H-M   'P 1'
#
loop_
_entity.id
_entity.type
_entity.pdbx_description
1 polymer ?
#
loop_
_entity_poly.entity_id
_entity_poly.type
_entity_poly.pdbx_seq_one_letter_code
_entity_poly.pdbx_strand_id
1 'polypeptide(L)'
;GLQETAGMLEIGLLLALSSPHAAVGANLTASKTVWRVGGYAIRGHAAFRAQWGPTFADYLTREVGPLFSPPIRFEAAPFTSPFPLFEAGSIDFGYVTPFQAPCLEIEYNAAPIATLLKISRGSEFSYTGAAIFTLATSDIHSTQDISGKVVVSTIDAFTGPLQDALIRNGFDGLVDPSKIILVRSHHTVVRAVEDGTADFGFVKADQFETMERANQTTASLFRVIFNRTTEGIQYPYAISTPLFPEFALMALEHTQREPQVIKAVTAALQRINRTMAPAVAGMYSTFLPPHTYMAPWEVRMRTNAYKVDPQTKEYKCLRASSVYDRFVCPDGHFKVDENVAQSDEHCRMVGTNSSCPPGATCFCRPCRKLEEVTIRTESVSSCSKMQTCAHTKQNDHVVFTITDNRKRRLNLTYSFFAPNWNSQETQRGLVPHTDNVTWSYNFSVSTYLVGRSVLELKLGGVQIDNSPILINVEERDCSEGEKATSEGDCRKTQTVTYLPSAVKVLAFVLFSINCCLSVGFGLFTIFHKTSKIVIASQPPFLYLVFIGCILSSATILTVAVDDRTLSTSRLDTMCQASVWFYGLGFALSISALFAKTYRTKCLVIDTLSARKRGGIKYGLWYYMRIVAVAVAIEVLIIGIMTIVSPLRWTRKCISNGTDDFCESIGYCYSHEG
;
A
#
# COMPACT_ATOMS: atom_id res chain seq x y z
N GLY A 1 -30.58 -108.12 -38.33
CA GLY A 1 -31.24 -107.17 -39.25
C GLY A 1 -32.18 -106.34 -38.42
N LEU A 2 -32.07 -105.00 -38.42
CA LEU A 2 -32.54 -104.15 -39.53
C LEU A 2 -34.07 -104.37 -39.67
N GLN A 3 -34.97 -103.40 -39.51
CA GLN A 3 -34.86 -101.98 -39.85
C GLN A 3 -36.17 -101.26 -39.48
N GLU A 4 -36.05 -99.97 -39.11
CA GLU A 4 -37.03 -98.86 -39.26
C GLU A 4 -38.38 -98.92 -38.50
N THR A 5 -38.59 -98.21 -37.39
CA THR A 5 -38.72 -96.75 -37.13
C THR A 5 -40.02 -96.08 -37.57
N ALA A 6 -40.54 -95.30 -36.61
CA ALA A 6 -41.25 -94.02 -36.77
C ALA A 6 -42.77 -94.05 -37.02
N GLY A 7 -43.53 -93.60 -36.01
CA GLY A 7 -44.90 -93.15 -36.21
C GLY A 7 -45.74 -93.10 -34.93
N MET A 8 -45.87 -91.90 -34.36
CA MET A 8 -47.00 -91.46 -33.51
C MET A 8 -47.08 -91.97 -32.06
N LEU A 9 -46.30 -91.35 -31.16
CA LEU A 9 -46.70 -91.21 -29.75
C LEU A 9 -45.98 -90.05 -29.05
N GLU A 10 -46.09 -88.83 -29.60
CA GLU A 10 -45.65 -87.58 -28.93
C GLU A 10 -46.52 -86.37 -29.33
N ILE A 11 -47.85 -86.47 -29.25
CA ILE A 11 -48.73 -85.31 -29.36
C ILE A 11 -49.82 -85.43 -28.29
N GLY A 12 -49.49 -85.04 -27.06
CA GLY A 12 -50.44 -85.09 -25.95
C GLY A 12 -50.04 -84.35 -24.68
N LEU A 13 -48.91 -83.62 -24.67
CA LEU A 13 -48.44 -82.93 -23.47
C LEU A 13 -47.66 -81.63 -23.76
N LEU A 14 -48.11 -80.82 -24.72
CA LEU A 14 -47.43 -79.56 -25.10
C LEU A 14 -48.36 -78.37 -25.44
N LEU A 15 -49.64 -78.39 -25.03
CA LEU A 15 -50.60 -77.30 -25.31
C LEU A 15 -51.38 -76.80 -24.09
N ALA A 16 -50.72 -76.66 -22.93
CA ALA A 16 -51.35 -76.05 -21.74
C ALA A 16 -50.44 -75.10 -20.93
N LEU A 17 -49.39 -74.54 -21.52
CA LEU A 17 -48.60 -73.46 -20.89
C LEU A 17 -48.13 -72.42 -21.93
N SER A 18 -49.06 -71.90 -22.74
CA SER A 18 -48.86 -70.64 -23.46
C SER A 18 -49.53 -69.50 -22.68
N SER A 19 -48.85 -69.07 -21.61
CA SER A 19 -49.09 -67.78 -20.95
C SER A 19 -47.81 -67.36 -20.21
N PRO A 20 -46.85 -66.67 -20.84
CA PRO A 20 -45.88 -65.88 -20.10
C PRO A 20 -46.45 -64.46 -19.93
N HIS A 21 -47.62 -64.36 -19.30
CA HIS A 21 -48.00 -63.20 -18.50
C HIS A 21 -48.11 -63.70 -17.05
N ALA A 22 -47.07 -64.37 -16.58
CA ALA A 22 -46.83 -64.44 -15.15
C ALA A 22 -46.58 -63.00 -14.71
N ALA A 23 -47.57 -62.40 -14.07
CA ALA A 23 -47.43 -61.18 -13.32
C ALA A 23 -46.17 -61.31 -12.46
N VAL A 24 -45.14 -60.53 -12.77
CA VAL A 24 -44.05 -60.29 -11.83
C VAL A 24 -44.72 -59.74 -10.59
N GLY A 25 -44.82 -60.57 -9.54
CA GLY A 25 -45.46 -60.18 -8.29
C GLY A 25 -44.83 -58.90 -7.78
N ALA A 26 -45.65 -57.87 -7.59
CA ALA A 26 -45.27 -56.63 -6.93
C ALA A 26 -44.90 -56.95 -5.47
N ASN A 27 -43.62 -57.21 -5.22
CA ASN A 27 -43.09 -57.65 -3.93
C ASN A 27 -42.36 -56.54 -3.16
N LEU A 28 -42.23 -55.35 -3.74
CA LEU A 28 -41.55 -54.23 -3.12
C LEU A 28 -42.56 -53.23 -2.53
N THR A 29 -42.23 -52.66 -1.39
CA THR A 29 -42.99 -51.57 -0.76
C THR A 29 -42.15 -50.29 -0.79
N ALA A 30 -42.81 -49.13 -0.82
CA ALA A 30 -42.18 -47.82 -0.68
C ALA A 30 -43.00 -46.96 0.28
N SER A 31 -42.37 -46.03 0.99
CA SER A 31 -43.04 -45.12 1.94
C SER A 31 -44.07 -44.21 1.30
N LYS A 32 -44.00 -44.02 -0.02
CA LYS A 32 -44.94 -43.19 -0.77
C LYS A 32 -45.12 -43.65 -2.22
N THR A 33 -46.23 -43.21 -2.80
CA THR A 33 -46.67 -43.59 -4.15
C THR A 33 -46.26 -42.61 -5.25
N VAL A 34 -45.84 -41.38 -4.90
CA VAL A 34 -45.46 -40.35 -5.88
C VAL A 34 -44.03 -39.89 -5.63
N TRP A 35 -43.19 -40.06 -6.64
CA TRP A 35 -41.77 -39.72 -6.62
C TRP A 35 -41.48 -38.61 -7.63
N ARG A 36 -40.78 -37.56 -7.21
CA ARG A 36 -40.51 -36.39 -8.05
C ARG A 36 -39.05 -36.35 -8.45
N VAL A 37 -38.81 -36.36 -9.76
CA VAL A 37 -37.48 -36.12 -10.34
C VAL A 37 -37.40 -34.65 -10.70
N GLY A 38 -36.75 -33.89 -9.82
CA GLY A 38 -36.42 -32.49 -10.07
C GLY A 38 -35.35 -32.39 -11.14
N GLY A 39 -35.42 -31.43 -12.06
CA GLY A 39 -34.30 -31.22 -12.99
C GLY A 39 -34.08 -29.79 -13.45
N TYR A 40 -32.81 -29.49 -13.71
CA TYR A 40 -32.37 -28.14 -14.03
C TYR A 40 -32.83 -27.70 -15.43
N ALA A 41 -33.72 -26.72 -15.48
CA ALA A 41 -34.43 -26.28 -16.68
C ALA A 41 -33.71 -25.14 -17.41
N ILE A 42 -32.53 -25.44 -17.98
CA ILE A 42 -31.65 -24.46 -18.66
C ILE A 42 -32.37 -23.65 -19.75
N ARG A 43 -33.23 -24.30 -20.52
CA ARG A 43 -34.00 -23.69 -21.63
C ARG A 43 -35.44 -23.33 -21.24
N GLY A 44 -35.73 -23.29 -19.93
CA GLY A 44 -37.07 -23.06 -19.40
C GLY A 44 -37.85 -24.36 -19.13
N HIS A 45 -38.91 -24.24 -18.34
CA HIS A 45 -39.66 -25.38 -17.79
C HIS A 45 -40.37 -26.21 -18.88
N ALA A 46 -40.90 -25.57 -19.92
CA ALA A 46 -41.58 -26.26 -21.02
C ALA A 46 -40.61 -27.14 -21.82
N ALA A 47 -39.44 -26.59 -22.17
CA ALA A 47 -38.39 -27.33 -22.87
C ALA A 47 -37.88 -28.51 -22.04
N PHE A 48 -37.71 -28.33 -20.72
CA PHE A 48 -37.33 -29.42 -19.83
C PHE A 48 -38.37 -30.54 -19.83
N ARG A 49 -39.67 -30.22 -19.68
CA ARG A 49 -40.73 -31.25 -19.69
C ARG A 49 -40.81 -31.99 -21.02
N ALA A 50 -40.67 -31.29 -22.14
CA ALA A 50 -40.66 -31.92 -23.46
C ALA A 50 -39.47 -32.88 -23.64
N GLN A 51 -38.29 -32.48 -23.13
CA GLN A 51 -37.06 -33.27 -23.28
C GLN A 51 -36.96 -34.43 -22.28
N TRP A 52 -37.35 -34.20 -21.02
CA TRP A 52 -37.08 -35.12 -19.91
C TRP A 52 -38.33 -35.75 -19.30
N GLY A 53 -39.53 -35.22 -19.56
CA GLY A 53 -40.80 -35.83 -19.18
C GLY A 53 -40.94 -37.29 -19.65
N PRO A 54 -40.64 -37.59 -20.93
CA PRO A 54 -40.68 -38.97 -21.43
C PRO A 54 -39.78 -39.94 -20.66
N THR A 55 -38.65 -39.45 -20.14
CA THR A 55 -37.70 -40.27 -19.36
C THR A 55 -38.14 -40.39 -17.90
N PHE A 56 -38.33 -39.26 -17.22
CA PHE A 56 -38.49 -39.25 -15.77
C PHE A 56 -39.92 -39.42 -15.29
N ALA A 57 -40.93 -39.05 -16.07
CA ALA A 57 -42.33 -39.27 -15.71
C ALA A 57 -42.85 -40.55 -16.36
N ASP A 58 -42.84 -40.64 -17.68
CA ASP A 58 -43.56 -41.69 -18.41
C ASP A 58 -42.83 -43.04 -18.33
N TYR A 59 -41.55 -43.05 -18.69
CA TYR A 59 -40.75 -44.28 -18.72
C TYR A 59 -40.56 -44.88 -17.32
N LEU A 60 -40.12 -44.08 -16.34
CA LEU A 60 -39.95 -44.59 -14.97
C LEU A 60 -41.27 -45.07 -14.37
N THR A 61 -42.40 -44.36 -14.56
CA THR A 61 -43.69 -44.84 -14.07
C THR A 61 -44.08 -46.17 -14.68
N ARG A 62 -43.88 -46.35 -15.99
CA ARG A 62 -44.23 -47.58 -16.69
C ARG A 62 -43.34 -48.77 -16.29
N GLU A 63 -42.03 -48.56 -16.20
CA GLU A 63 -41.08 -49.66 -15.98
C GLU A 63 -40.83 -49.98 -14.50
N VAL A 64 -40.89 -48.96 -13.62
CA VAL A 64 -40.61 -49.10 -12.19
C VAL A 64 -41.89 -49.21 -11.39
N GLY A 65 -42.94 -48.49 -11.76
CA GLY A 65 -44.20 -48.42 -11.00
C GLY A 65 -44.81 -49.78 -10.65
N PRO A 66 -44.98 -50.70 -11.62
CA PRO A 66 -45.56 -52.03 -11.38
C PRO A 66 -44.74 -52.95 -10.47
N LEU A 67 -43.48 -52.62 -10.17
CA LEU A 67 -42.64 -53.43 -9.29
C LEU A 67 -43.03 -53.30 -7.81
N PHE A 68 -43.85 -52.28 -7.48
CA PHE A 68 -44.22 -51.90 -6.12
C PHE A 68 -45.70 -52.16 -5.84
N SER A 69 -46.03 -52.44 -4.57
CA SER A 69 -47.40 -52.58 -4.07
C SER A 69 -47.63 -51.65 -2.87
N PRO A 70 -48.50 -50.62 -2.96
CA PRO A 70 -49.21 -50.18 -4.18
C PRO A 70 -48.25 -49.65 -5.26
N PRO A 71 -48.65 -49.64 -6.54
CA PRO A 71 -47.82 -49.13 -7.63
C PRO A 71 -47.41 -47.67 -7.39
N ILE A 72 -46.13 -47.37 -7.68
CA ILE A 72 -45.60 -46.00 -7.58
C ILE A 72 -45.60 -45.30 -8.94
N ARG A 73 -45.59 -43.97 -8.94
CA ARG A 73 -45.49 -43.13 -10.15
C ARG A 73 -44.46 -42.02 -9.98
N PHE A 74 -43.96 -41.52 -11.10
CA PHE A 74 -42.94 -40.49 -11.15
C PHE A 74 -43.45 -39.21 -11.82
N GLU A 75 -42.96 -38.05 -11.36
CA GLU A 75 -43.26 -36.73 -11.91
C GLU A 75 -41.95 -36.00 -12.27
N ALA A 76 -41.91 -35.35 -13.43
CA ALA A 76 -40.79 -34.51 -13.83
C ALA A 76 -41.01 -33.06 -13.37
N ALA A 77 -40.18 -32.58 -12.44
CA ALA A 77 -40.31 -31.28 -11.79
C ALA A 77 -39.18 -30.31 -12.21
N PRO A 78 -39.38 -29.47 -13.26
CA PRO A 78 -38.35 -28.52 -13.67
C PRO A 78 -38.08 -27.45 -12.62
N PHE A 79 -36.81 -27.06 -12.48
CA PHE A 79 -36.38 -25.98 -11.59
C PHE A 79 -35.32 -25.08 -12.22
N THR A 80 -35.24 -23.84 -11.74
CA THR A 80 -34.16 -22.88 -12.07
C THR A 80 -33.08 -22.83 -11.00
N SER A 81 -33.37 -23.24 -9.77
CA SER A 81 -32.40 -23.44 -8.70
C SER A 81 -32.78 -24.70 -7.92
N PRO A 82 -31.84 -25.63 -7.66
CA PRO A 82 -32.14 -26.83 -6.91
C PRO A 82 -32.45 -26.48 -5.43
N PHE A 83 -31.67 -25.59 -4.82
CA PHE A 83 -31.64 -25.40 -3.36
C PHE A 83 -33.01 -25.22 -2.67
N PRO A 84 -33.94 -24.35 -3.15
CA PRO A 84 -35.23 -24.17 -2.47
C PRO A 84 -36.08 -25.44 -2.47
N LEU A 85 -35.99 -26.25 -3.54
CA LEU A 85 -36.77 -27.48 -3.67
C LEU A 85 -36.20 -28.61 -2.82
N PHE A 86 -34.88 -28.63 -2.65
CA PHE A 86 -34.18 -29.58 -1.79
C PHE A 86 -34.43 -29.25 -0.31
N GLU A 87 -34.36 -27.97 0.08
CA GLU A 87 -34.67 -27.50 1.44
C GLU A 87 -36.12 -27.79 1.83
N ALA A 88 -37.06 -27.63 0.89
CA ALA A 88 -38.46 -27.93 1.12
C ALA A 88 -38.79 -29.45 1.09
N GLY A 89 -37.83 -30.33 0.76
CA GLY A 89 -38.09 -31.77 0.56
C GLY A 89 -39.12 -32.04 -0.55
N SER A 90 -39.24 -31.13 -1.52
CA SER A 90 -40.32 -31.13 -2.51
C SER A 90 -40.05 -32.04 -3.72
N ILE A 91 -38.82 -32.53 -3.84
CA ILE A 91 -38.36 -33.50 -4.85
C ILE A 91 -37.64 -34.67 -4.18
N ASP A 92 -37.45 -35.77 -4.90
CA ASP A 92 -36.82 -37.00 -4.39
C ASP A 92 -35.53 -37.39 -5.11
N PHE A 93 -35.48 -37.07 -6.39
CA PHE A 93 -34.30 -37.19 -7.22
C PHE A 93 -33.96 -35.83 -7.83
N GLY A 94 -32.67 -35.54 -7.97
CA GLY A 94 -32.17 -34.31 -8.59
C GLY A 94 -31.37 -34.61 -9.85
N TYR A 95 -31.90 -34.27 -11.02
CA TYR A 95 -31.17 -34.28 -12.28
C TYR A 95 -30.45 -32.94 -12.50
N VAL A 96 -29.15 -32.92 -12.18
CA VAL A 96 -28.38 -31.68 -11.96
C VAL A 96 -27.12 -31.61 -12.82
N THR A 97 -26.60 -30.39 -12.97
CA THR A 97 -25.34 -30.18 -13.69
C THR A 97 -24.14 -30.70 -12.88
N PRO A 98 -22.99 -30.94 -13.54
CA PRO A 98 -21.78 -31.41 -12.86
C PRO A 98 -21.30 -30.47 -11.75
N PHE A 99 -21.57 -29.16 -11.88
CA PHE A 99 -21.18 -28.14 -10.89
C PHE A 99 -22.22 -27.92 -9.77
N GLN A 100 -23.40 -28.53 -9.90
CA GLN A 100 -24.43 -28.56 -8.86
C GLN A 100 -24.34 -29.83 -8.00
N ALA A 101 -23.95 -30.97 -8.58
CA ALA A 101 -23.87 -32.25 -7.86
C ALA A 101 -23.05 -32.18 -6.55
N PRO A 102 -21.82 -31.60 -6.53
CA PRO A 102 -21.03 -31.56 -5.29
C PRO A 102 -21.63 -30.66 -4.20
N CYS A 103 -22.42 -29.64 -4.56
CA CYS A 103 -23.18 -28.86 -3.57
C CYS A 103 -24.24 -29.72 -2.87
N LEU A 104 -24.89 -30.59 -3.64
CA LEU A 104 -25.94 -31.46 -3.12
C LEU A 104 -25.38 -32.58 -2.26
N GLU A 105 -24.23 -33.12 -2.62
CA GLU A 105 -23.51 -34.12 -1.82
C GLU A 105 -23.18 -33.59 -0.44
N ILE A 106 -22.69 -32.35 -0.34
CA ILE A 106 -22.13 -31.84 0.91
C ILE A 106 -23.15 -31.13 1.79
N GLU A 107 -24.13 -30.44 1.21
CA GLU A 107 -25.13 -29.73 2.01
C GLU A 107 -26.38 -30.55 2.32
N TYR A 108 -26.70 -31.54 1.48
CA TYR A 108 -27.94 -32.30 1.57
C TYR A 108 -27.72 -33.81 1.62
N ASN A 109 -26.46 -34.24 1.80
CA ASN A 109 -26.05 -35.65 1.83
C ASN A 109 -26.63 -36.45 0.64
N ALA A 110 -26.79 -35.81 -0.52
CA ALA A 110 -27.34 -36.48 -1.70
C ALA A 110 -26.27 -37.37 -2.36
N ALA A 111 -26.68 -38.44 -3.04
CA ALA A 111 -25.74 -39.38 -3.67
C ALA A 111 -26.00 -39.48 -5.18
N PRO A 112 -24.97 -39.44 -6.04
CA PRO A 112 -25.15 -39.70 -7.47
C PRO A 112 -25.48 -41.18 -7.69
N ILE A 113 -26.53 -41.46 -8.47
CA ILE A 113 -27.00 -42.84 -8.74
C ILE A 113 -26.91 -43.23 -10.23
N ALA A 114 -26.74 -42.24 -11.11
CA ALA A 114 -26.52 -42.45 -12.54
C ALA A 114 -25.90 -41.20 -13.18
N THR A 115 -25.12 -41.40 -14.24
CA THR A 115 -24.58 -40.31 -15.08
C THR A 115 -25.04 -40.47 -16.52
N LEU A 116 -25.43 -39.36 -17.16
CA LEU A 116 -25.91 -39.38 -18.54
C LEU A 116 -24.81 -39.80 -19.54
N LEU A 117 -25.13 -40.72 -20.45
CA LEU A 117 -24.32 -41.00 -21.64
C LEU A 117 -24.94 -40.30 -22.85
N LYS A 118 -24.29 -39.23 -23.32
CA LYS A 118 -24.73 -38.51 -24.52
C LYS A 118 -24.27 -39.22 -25.78
N ILE A 119 -24.95 -38.95 -26.88
CA ILE A 119 -24.54 -39.35 -28.22
C ILE A 119 -24.54 -38.12 -29.14
N SER A 120 -23.46 -37.94 -29.89
CA SER A 120 -23.40 -36.94 -30.96
C SER A 120 -22.39 -37.32 -32.02
N ARG A 121 -22.70 -37.02 -33.29
CA ARG A 121 -21.88 -37.40 -34.47
C ARG A 121 -21.45 -38.89 -34.44
N GLY A 122 -22.33 -39.76 -33.96
CA GLY A 122 -22.09 -41.21 -33.82
C GLY A 122 -21.14 -41.60 -32.67
N SER A 123 -20.60 -40.65 -31.91
CA SER A 123 -19.75 -40.90 -30.74
C SER A 123 -20.55 -40.79 -29.45
N GLU A 124 -20.37 -41.75 -28.55
CA GLU A 124 -20.95 -41.73 -27.21
C GLU A 124 -19.94 -41.21 -26.20
N PHE A 125 -20.38 -40.35 -25.28
CA PHE A 125 -19.53 -39.75 -24.27
C PHE A 125 -20.33 -39.40 -23.01
N SER A 126 -19.74 -39.68 -21.85
CA SER A 126 -20.31 -39.40 -20.52
C SER A 126 -19.58 -38.26 -19.81
N TYR A 127 -18.83 -37.46 -20.57
CA TYR A 127 -18.11 -36.29 -20.13
C TYR A 127 -18.52 -35.06 -20.93
N THR A 128 -18.27 -33.89 -20.37
CA THR A 128 -18.63 -32.60 -20.92
C THR A 128 -17.46 -31.64 -20.75
N GLY A 129 -17.23 -30.81 -21.77
CA GLY A 129 -16.24 -29.75 -21.74
C GLY A 129 -16.85 -28.42 -22.19
N ALA A 130 -16.05 -27.38 -22.10
CA ALA A 130 -16.42 -26.06 -22.55
C ALA A 130 -15.28 -25.39 -23.31
N ALA A 131 -15.64 -24.42 -24.15
CA ALA A 131 -14.74 -23.73 -25.05
C ALA A 131 -14.72 -22.24 -24.74
N ILE A 132 -13.52 -21.71 -24.54
CA ILE A 132 -13.19 -20.29 -24.69
C ILE A 132 -12.97 -20.07 -26.18
N PHE A 133 -13.70 -19.13 -26.78
CA PHE A 133 -13.69 -18.96 -28.23
C PHE A 133 -13.74 -17.48 -28.63
N THR A 134 -13.28 -17.21 -29.83
CA THR A 134 -13.34 -15.90 -30.49
C THR A 134 -13.70 -16.10 -31.98
N LEU A 135 -13.86 -15.02 -32.73
CA LEU A 135 -13.98 -15.09 -34.19
C LEU A 135 -12.69 -15.64 -34.81
N ALA A 136 -12.81 -16.49 -35.83
CA ALA A 136 -11.65 -17.03 -36.53
C ALA A 136 -10.79 -15.93 -37.20
N THR A 137 -11.37 -14.78 -37.49
CA THR A 137 -10.70 -13.58 -38.03
C THR A 137 -10.07 -12.67 -36.96
N SER A 138 -10.27 -12.96 -35.67
CA SER A 138 -9.72 -12.18 -34.57
C SER A 138 -8.21 -12.39 -34.41
N ASP A 139 -7.53 -11.35 -33.93
CA ASP A 139 -6.11 -11.35 -33.54
C ASP A 139 -5.86 -12.08 -32.21
N ILE A 140 -6.91 -12.61 -31.56
CA ILE A 140 -6.78 -13.38 -30.33
C ILE A 140 -6.40 -14.83 -30.67
N HIS A 141 -5.18 -15.21 -30.32
CA HIS A 141 -4.63 -16.55 -30.57
C HIS A 141 -4.30 -17.32 -29.28
N SER A 142 -4.07 -16.62 -28.17
CA SER A 142 -3.54 -17.17 -26.91
C SER A 142 -4.09 -16.48 -25.65
N THR A 143 -3.68 -16.92 -24.45
CA THR A 143 -4.04 -16.26 -23.16
C THR A 143 -3.48 -14.87 -23.02
N GLN A 144 -2.36 -14.58 -23.68
CA GLN A 144 -1.73 -13.28 -23.56
C GLN A 144 -2.57 -12.21 -24.28
N ASP A 145 -3.32 -12.60 -25.31
CA ASP A 145 -4.09 -11.69 -26.18
C ASP A 145 -5.45 -11.28 -25.60
N ILE A 146 -5.93 -11.96 -24.55
CA ILE A 146 -7.22 -11.69 -23.91
C ILE A 146 -7.15 -10.58 -22.84
N SER A 147 -5.95 -10.09 -22.49
CA SER A 147 -5.81 -8.98 -21.55
C SER A 147 -6.40 -7.70 -22.12
N GLY A 148 -7.20 -7.00 -21.31
CA GLY A 148 -7.90 -5.79 -21.73
C GLY A 148 -9.04 -6.01 -22.72
N LYS A 149 -9.40 -7.26 -23.03
CA LYS A 149 -10.52 -7.61 -23.91
C LYS A 149 -11.85 -7.71 -23.15
N VAL A 150 -12.94 -7.74 -23.90
CA VAL A 150 -14.31 -7.92 -23.41
C VAL A 150 -14.69 -9.40 -23.47
N VAL A 151 -15.04 -9.97 -22.32
CA VAL A 151 -15.48 -11.36 -22.21
C VAL A 151 -16.99 -11.44 -22.06
N VAL A 152 -17.62 -12.43 -22.71
CA VAL A 152 -19.05 -12.75 -22.52
C VAL A 152 -19.27 -14.19 -22.07
N SER A 153 -20.11 -14.40 -21.06
CA SER A 153 -20.41 -15.73 -20.52
C SER A 153 -21.76 -15.76 -19.80
N THR A 154 -22.27 -16.95 -19.47
CA THR A 154 -23.30 -17.08 -18.42
C THR A 154 -22.66 -17.01 -17.04
N ILE A 155 -23.44 -16.63 -16.02
CA ILE A 155 -22.95 -16.45 -14.64
C ILE A 155 -22.34 -17.73 -14.05
N ASP A 156 -23.02 -18.86 -14.19
CA ASP A 156 -22.59 -20.14 -13.61
C ASP A 156 -21.35 -20.68 -14.34
N ALA A 157 -21.24 -20.41 -15.64
CA ALA A 157 -20.07 -20.77 -16.42
C ALA A 157 -18.88 -19.85 -16.12
N PHE A 158 -19.13 -18.55 -15.93
CA PHE A 158 -18.11 -17.55 -15.62
C PHE A 158 -17.44 -17.84 -14.28
N THR A 159 -18.23 -17.98 -13.21
CA THR A 159 -17.76 -18.16 -11.83
C THR A 159 -17.20 -19.55 -11.50
N GLY A 160 -17.25 -20.49 -12.45
CA GLY A 160 -16.74 -21.85 -12.29
C GLY A 160 -15.76 -22.23 -13.38
N PRO A 161 -16.19 -22.98 -14.41
CA PRO A 161 -15.29 -23.59 -15.38
C PRO A 161 -14.50 -22.59 -16.23
N LEU A 162 -15.04 -21.40 -16.53
CA LEU A 162 -14.28 -20.35 -17.22
C LEU A 162 -13.15 -19.82 -16.33
N GLN A 163 -13.47 -19.42 -15.09
CA GLN A 163 -12.46 -18.89 -14.18
C GLN A 163 -11.34 -19.90 -13.91
N ASP A 164 -11.65 -21.19 -13.72
CA ASP A 164 -10.62 -22.23 -13.57
C ASP A 164 -9.77 -22.40 -14.83
N ALA A 165 -10.38 -22.39 -16.02
CA ALA A 165 -9.64 -22.47 -17.27
C ALA A 165 -8.70 -21.28 -17.47
N LEU A 166 -9.13 -20.07 -17.12
CA LEU A 166 -8.30 -18.87 -17.17
C LEU A 166 -7.14 -18.95 -16.16
N ILE A 167 -7.43 -19.25 -14.89
CA ILE A 167 -6.43 -19.31 -13.81
C ILE A 167 -5.33 -20.34 -14.14
N ARG A 168 -5.70 -21.52 -14.67
CA ARG A 168 -4.74 -22.55 -15.07
C ARG A 168 -3.78 -22.10 -16.18
N ASN A 169 -4.16 -21.10 -16.95
CA ASN A 169 -3.33 -20.54 -18.02
C ASN A 169 -2.74 -19.17 -17.65
N GLY A 170 -2.70 -18.83 -16.36
CA GLY A 170 -2.04 -17.62 -15.84
C GLY A 170 -2.83 -16.32 -16.04
N PHE A 171 -4.15 -16.40 -16.20
CA PHE A 171 -5.04 -15.26 -16.41
C PHE A 171 -6.17 -15.27 -15.37
N ASP A 172 -6.61 -14.10 -14.90
CA ASP A 172 -7.75 -13.98 -13.99
C ASP A 172 -8.89 -13.20 -14.66
N GLY A 173 -10.04 -13.87 -14.81
CA GLY A 173 -11.24 -13.31 -15.45
C GLY A 173 -11.83 -12.08 -14.76
N LEU A 174 -11.46 -11.78 -13.52
CA LEU A 174 -11.93 -10.62 -12.75
C LEU A 174 -10.98 -9.43 -12.78
N VAL A 175 -9.73 -9.62 -13.22
CA VAL A 175 -8.68 -8.59 -13.20
C VAL A 175 -8.29 -8.19 -14.62
N ASP A 176 -8.05 -9.18 -15.47
CA ASP A 176 -7.41 -8.96 -16.75
C ASP A 176 -8.36 -8.48 -17.87
N PRO A 177 -9.60 -9.00 -18.02
CA PRO A 177 -10.56 -8.43 -18.95
C PRO A 177 -10.91 -6.99 -18.58
N SER A 178 -11.08 -6.16 -19.59
CA SER A 178 -11.52 -4.78 -19.37
C SER A 178 -13.01 -4.72 -18.99
N LYS A 179 -13.82 -5.64 -19.52
CA LYS A 179 -15.25 -5.76 -19.24
C LYS A 179 -15.72 -7.21 -19.30
N ILE A 180 -16.60 -7.57 -18.37
CA ILE A 180 -17.30 -8.85 -18.29
C ILE A 180 -18.76 -8.60 -18.63
N ILE A 181 -19.32 -9.36 -19.57
CA ILE A 181 -20.73 -9.33 -19.95
C ILE A 181 -21.35 -10.66 -19.54
N LEU A 182 -22.29 -10.62 -18.59
CA LEU A 182 -23.02 -11.79 -18.12
C LEU A 182 -24.41 -11.83 -18.75
N VAL A 183 -24.71 -12.94 -19.44
CA VAL A 183 -25.99 -13.17 -20.13
C VAL A 183 -26.67 -14.44 -19.61
N ARG A 184 -27.94 -14.64 -20.00
CA ARG A 184 -28.76 -15.75 -19.51
C ARG A 184 -28.56 -17.08 -20.24
N SER A 185 -28.07 -17.08 -21.47
CA SER A 185 -28.01 -18.30 -22.29
C SER A 185 -26.73 -18.37 -23.12
N HIS A 186 -26.24 -19.60 -23.35
CA HIS A 186 -25.10 -19.84 -24.24
C HIS A 186 -25.38 -19.44 -25.69
N HIS A 187 -26.63 -19.47 -26.15
CA HIS A 187 -27.02 -18.94 -27.46
C HIS A 187 -26.68 -17.45 -27.58
N THR A 188 -27.01 -16.66 -26.55
CA THR A 188 -26.70 -15.23 -26.49
C THR A 188 -25.20 -14.97 -26.43
N VAL A 189 -24.42 -15.84 -25.77
CA VAL A 189 -22.95 -15.74 -25.74
C VAL A 189 -22.36 -15.86 -27.15
N VAL A 190 -22.79 -16.86 -27.93
CA VAL A 190 -22.31 -17.05 -29.31
C VAL A 190 -22.64 -15.82 -30.17
N ARG A 191 -23.89 -15.34 -30.13
CA ARG A 191 -24.31 -14.14 -30.86
C ARG A 191 -23.51 -12.90 -30.47
N ALA A 192 -23.25 -12.69 -29.18
CA ALA A 192 -22.50 -11.53 -28.73
C ALA A 192 -21.05 -11.49 -29.26
N VAL A 193 -20.41 -12.65 -29.45
CA VAL A 193 -19.09 -12.71 -30.09
C VAL A 193 -19.21 -12.57 -31.62
N GLU A 194 -20.21 -13.21 -32.23
CA GLU A 194 -20.49 -13.14 -33.67
C GLU A 194 -20.72 -11.69 -34.15
N ASP A 195 -21.50 -10.92 -33.38
CA ASP A 195 -21.87 -9.54 -33.69
C ASP A 195 -20.80 -8.51 -33.22
N GLY A 196 -19.68 -8.98 -32.67
CA GLY A 196 -18.57 -8.11 -32.19
C GLY A 196 -18.87 -7.33 -30.90
N THR A 197 -19.92 -7.71 -30.16
CA THR A 197 -20.26 -7.11 -28.84
C THR A 197 -19.23 -7.46 -27.76
N ALA A 198 -18.61 -8.64 -27.89
CA ALA A 198 -17.52 -9.11 -27.04
C ALA A 198 -16.41 -9.72 -27.91
N ASP A 199 -15.16 -9.61 -27.44
CA ASP A 199 -14.00 -10.10 -28.17
C ASP A 199 -13.87 -11.63 -28.11
N PHE A 200 -14.27 -12.21 -26.97
CA PHE A 200 -14.27 -13.65 -26.77
C PHE A 200 -15.38 -14.08 -25.81
N GLY A 201 -15.79 -15.33 -25.91
CA GLY A 201 -16.88 -15.89 -25.12
C GLY A 201 -16.55 -17.25 -24.55
N PHE A 202 -17.46 -17.74 -23.69
CA PHE A 202 -17.37 -19.06 -23.10
C PHE A 202 -18.68 -19.83 -23.16
N VAL A 203 -18.65 -21.01 -23.79
CA VAL A 203 -19.83 -21.87 -23.95
C VAL A 203 -19.51 -23.33 -23.72
N LYS A 204 -20.55 -24.12 -23.44
CA LYS A 204 -20.45 -25.58 -23.50
C LYS A 204 -19.98 -26.00 -24.90
N ALA A 205 -19.10 -26.98 -24.98
CA ALA A 205 -18.38 -27.30 -26.21
C ALA A 205 -19.28 -27.76 -27.38
N ASP A 206 -20.46 -28.33 -27.09
CA ASP A 206 -21.44 -28.76 -28.09
C ASP A 206 -22.39 -27.65 -28.57
N GLN A 207 -22.19 -26.41 -28.10
CA GLN A 207 -23.10 -25.30 -28.36
C GLN A 207 -23.06 -24.87 -29.83
N PHE A 208 -21.87 -24.78 -30.45
CA PHE A 208 -21.74 -24.34 -31.84
C PHE A 208 -22.46 -25.29 -32.79
N GLU A 209 -22.21 -26.59 -32.64
CA GLU A 209 -22.82 -27.63 -33.46
C GLU A 209 -24.33 -27.73 -33.22
N THR A 210 -24.79 -27.40 -32.02
CA THR A 210 -26.22 -27.37 -31.71
C THR A 210 -26.91 -26.20 -32.38
N MET A 211 -26.26 -25.04 -32.42
CA MET A 211 -26.77 -23.88 -33.14
C MET A 211 -26.67 -24.04 -34.65
N GLU A 212 -25.61 -24.70 -35.15
CA GLU A 212 -25.43 -25.03 -36.57
C GLU A 212 -26.51 -26.00 -37.06
N ARG A 213 -26.83 -27.05 -36.28
CA ARG A 213 -27.96 -27.95 -36.58
C ARG A 213 -29.32 -27.24 -36.60
N ALA A 214 -29.44 -26.13 -35.87
CA ALA A 214 -30.63 -25.29 -35.86
C ALA A 214 -30.62 -24.19 -36.94
N ASN A 215 -29.63 -24.18 -37.85
CA ASN A 215 -29.42 -23.15 -38.86
C ASN A 215 -29.29 -21.73 -38.29
N GLN A 216 -28.69 -21.59 -37.11
CA GLN A 216 -28.55 -20.31 -36.41
C GLN A 216 -27.18 -19.66 -36.63
N THR A 217 -26.10 -20.44 -36.74
CA THR A 217 -24.73 -19.95 -36.98
C THR A 217 -23.90 -21.06 -37.65
N THR A 218 -22.66 -20.78 -38.01
CA THR A 218 -21.73 -21.75 -38.62
C THR A 218 -20.52 -21.95 -37.71
N ALA A 219 -20.18 -23.20 -37.38
CA ALA A 219 -19.12 -23.49 -36.41
C ALA A 219 -17.73 -22.98 -36.88
N SER A 220 -17.50 -22.95 -38.20
CA SER A 220 -16.24 -22.48 -38.81
C SER A 220 -15.99 -20.98 -38.64
N LEU A 221 -16.97 -20.18 -38.21
CA LEU A 221 -16.79 -18.76 -37.92
C LEU A 221 -15.95 -18.53 -36.65
N PHE A 222 -15.86 -19.54 -35.79
CA PHE A 222 -15.24 -19.42 -34.48
C PHE A 222 -13.95 -20.21 -34.39
N ARG A 223 -13.02 -19.70 -33.58
CA ARG A 223 -11.80 -20.38 -33.15
C ARG A 223 -11.90 -20.66 -31.65
N VAL A 224 -11.72 -21.92 -31.26
CA VAL A 224 -11.51 -22.27 -29.84
C VAL A 224 -10.06 -21.99 -29.47
N ILE A 225 -9.88 -21.20 -28.42
CA ILE A 225 -8.57 -20.86 -27.85
C ILE A 225 -8.27 -21.90 -26.75
N PHE A 226 -7.01 -22.25 -26.52
CA PHE A 226 -6.60 -23.32 -25.59
C PHE A 226 -7.09 -24.71 -25.98
N ASN A 227 -7.12 -25.03 -27.28
CA ASN A 227 -7.60 -26.35 -27.70
C ASN A 227 -6.80 -27.47 -27.01
N ARG A 228 -7.46 -28.21 -26.12
CA ARG A 228 -6.86 -29.32 -25.38
C ARG A 228 -7.13 -30.62 -26.11
N THR A 229 -6.13 -31.49 -26.14
CA THR A 229 -6.31 -32.88 -26.52
C THR A 229 -6.94 -33.66 -25.37
N THR A 230 -7.93 -34.48 -25.67
CA THR A 230 -8.55 -35.39 -24.70
C THR A 230 -7.79 -36.71 -24.73
N GLU A 231 -6.73 -36.81 -23.92
CA GLU A 231 -5.89 -38.02 -23.85
C GLU A 231 -6.75 -39.27 -23.61
N GLY A 232 -6.84 -40.15 -24.61
CA GLY A 232 -7.55 -41.44 -24.53
C GLY A 232 -9.08 -41.37 -24.41
N ILE A 233 -9.69 -40.19 -24.32
CA ILE A 233 -11.15 -40.02 -24.22
C ILE A 233 -11.68 -39.51 -25.55
N GLN A 234 -12.58 -40.27 -26.18
CA GLN A 234 -13.26 -39.86 -27.39
C GLN A 234 -14.27 -38.75 -27.07
N TYR A 235 -13.90 -37.51 -27.36
CA TYR A 235 -14.78 -36.34 -27.23
C TYR A 235 -14.82 -35.57 -28.55
N PRO A 236 -16.00 -35.34 -29.16
CA PRO A 236 -16.08 -34.90 -30.55
C PRO A 236 -15.98 -33.38 -30.76
N TYR A 237 -15.71 -32.61 -29.70
CA TYR A 237 -15.72 -31.14 -29.73
C TYR A 237 -14.40 -30.56 -29.23
N ALA A 238 -14.04 -29.39 -29.76
CA ALA A 238 -12.90 -28.62 -29.26
C ALA A 238 -13.21 -28.02 -27.88
N ILE A 239 -12.23 -28.07 -26.97
CA ILE A 239 -12.40 -27.65 -25.57
C ILE A 239 -11.21 -26.83 -25.08
N SER A 240 -11.49 -25.95 -24.13
CA SER A 240 -10.50 -25.15 -23.38
C SER A 240 -10.41 -25.59 -21.92
N THR A 241 -11.42 -26.29 -21.43
CA THR A 241 -11.48 -26.83 -20.06
C THR A 241 -10.99 -28.28 -20.00
N PRO A 242 -10.64 -28.81 -18.82
CA PRO A 242 -10.70 -30.24 -18.57
C PRO A 242 -12.10 -30.81 -18.88
N LEU A 243 -12.17 -32.12 -19.07
CA LEU A 243 -13.45 -32.83 -19.14
C LEU A 243 -14.02 -33.04 -17.74
N PHE A 244 -15.31 -32.78 -17.58
CA PHE A 244 -16.09 -33.06 -16.37
C PHE A 244 -17.11 -34.16 -16.68
N PRO A 245 -17.61 -34.93 -15.71
CA PRO A 245 -18.72 -35.85 -15.96
C PRO A 245 -19.93 -35.12 -16.56
N GLU A 246 -20.78 -35.81 -17.31
CA GLU A 246 -22.08 -35.28 -17.72
C GLU A 246 -23.08 -35.23 -16.54
N PHE A 247 -24.31 -34.78 -16.81
CA PHE A 247 -25.33 -34.53 -15.78
C PHE A 247 -25.57 -35.75 -14.89
N ALA A 248 -25.73 -35.48 -13.60
CA ALA A 248 -25.95 -36.47 -12.56
C ALA A 248 -27.44 -36.63 -12.30
N LEU A 249 -27.89 -37.87 -12.10
CA LEU A 249 -29.11 -38.12 -11.33
C LEU A 249 -28.71 -38.40 -9.88
N MET A 250 -29.15 -37.54 -8.97
CA MET A 250 -28.87 -37.62 -7.54
C MET A 250 -30.08 -38.18 -6.80
N ALA A 251 -29.87 -39.03 -5.80
CA ALA A 251 -30.88 -39.40 -4.81
C ALA A 251 -30.68 -38.56 -3.53
N LEU A 252 -31.73 -37.87 -3.08
CA LEU A 252 -31.67 -37.06 -1.85
C LEU A 252 -31.58 -37.95 -0.61
N GLU A 253 -31.17 -37.38 0.53
CA GLU A 253 -30.95 -38.12 1.78
C GLU A 253 -32.15 -38.98 2.19
N HIS A 254 -33.37 -38.44 2.12
CA HIS A 254 -34.58 -39.20 2.47
C HIS A 254 -34.86 -40.33 1.47
N THR A 255 -34.56 -40.13 0.19
CA THR A 255 -34.68 -41.16 -0.86
C THR A 255 -33.67 -42.29 -0.68
N GLN A 256 -32.49 -42.00 -0.12
CA GLN A 256 -31.47 -43.02 0.19
C GLN A 256 -31.91 -44.03 1.25
N ARG A 257 -32.93 -43.69 2.06
CA ARG A 257 -33.56 -44.62 3.00
C ARG A 257 -34.46 -45.66 2.29
N GLU A 258 -34.62 -45.55 0.97
CA GLU A 258 -35.45 -46.41 0.13
C GLU A 258 -34.60 -47.09 -0.97
N PRO A 259 -33.63 -47.94 -0.61
CA PRO A 259 -32.65 -48.52 -1.53
C PRO A 259 -33.28 -49.33 -2.67
N GLN A 260 -34.45 -49.93 -2.44
CA GLN A 260 -35.21 -50.67 -3.45
C GLN A 260 -35.74 -49.76 -4.57
N VAL A 261 -36.13 -48.51 -4.25
CA VAL A 261 -36.57 -47.52 -5.24
C VAL A 261 -35.37 -47.07 -6.07
N ILE A 262 -34.25 -46.75 -5.41
CA ILE A 262 -33.00 -46.36 -6.10
C ILE A 262 -32.53 -47.45 -7.05
N LYS A 263 -32.46 -48.71 -6.58
CA LYS A 263 -32.02 -49.84 -7.39
C LYS A 263 -32.91 -50.03 -8.62
N ALA A 264 -34.23 -49.92 -8.45
CA ALA A 264 -35.19 -50.07 -9.54
C ALA A 264 -35.07 -48.93 -10.56
N VAL A 265 -34.92 -47.68 -10.11
CA VAL A 265 -34.72 -46.51 -10.97
C VAL A 265 -33.41 -46.61 -11.74
N THR A 266 -32.28 -46.88 -11.08
CA THR A 266 -30.98 -47.01 -11.75
C THR A 266 -30.99 -48.15 -12.79
N ALA A 267 -31.55 -49.31 -12.45
CA ALA A 267 -31.67 -50.42 -13.37
C ALA A 267 -32.59 -50.10 -14.57
N ALA A 268 -33.69 -49.38 -14.37
CA ALA A 268 -34.55 -48.94 -15.45
C ALA A 268 -33.83 -47.98 -16.40
N LEU A 269 -33.14 -46.97 -15.87
CA LEU A 269 -32.41 -45.99 -16.68
C LEU A 269 -31.29 -46.61 -17.51
N GLN A 270 -30.56 -47.60 -16.96
CA GLN A 270 -29.50 -48.33 -17.67
C GLN A 270 -30.03 -49.25 -18.78
N ARG A 271 -31.31 -49.63 -18.74
CA ARG A 271 -31.96 -50.41 -19.82
C ARG A 271 -32.41 -49.55 -20.99
N ILE A 272 -32.42 -48.23 -20.84
CA ILE A 272 -32.73 -47.33 -21.95
C ILE A 272 -31.68 -47.52 -23.05
N ASN A 273 -32.15 -47.63 -24.29
CA ASN A 273 -31.29 -47.60 -25.46
C ASN A 273 -31.67 -46.43 -26.37
N ARG A 274 -30.74 -46.03 -27.25
CA ARG A 274 -30.84 -44.85 -28.13
C ARG A 274 -32.07 -44.81 -29.06
N THR A 275 -32.74 -45.94 -29.28
CA THR A 275 -33.92 -46.02 -30.17
C THR A 275 -35.24 -45.82 -29.44
N MET A 276 -35.22 -45.88 -28.10
CA MET A 276 -36.42 -45.71 -27.29
C MET A 276 -36.85 -44.24 -27.27
N ALA A 277 -38.16 -44.00 -27.28
CA ALA A 277 -38.75 -42.66 -27.20
C ALA A 277 -38.12 -41.73 -26.14
N PRO A 278 -37.85 -42.14 -24.88
CA PRO A 278 -37.18 -41.28 -23.90
C PRO A 278 -35.77 -40.83 -24.33
N ALA A 279 -34.97 -41.71 -24.93
CA ALA A 279 -33.62 -41.42 -25.39
C ALA A 279 -33.62 -40.49 -26.62
N VAL A 280 -34.55 -40.72 -27.56
CA VAL A 280 -34.75 -39.88 -28.74
C VAL A 280 -35.17 -38.47 -28.35
N ALA A 281 -36.14 -38.33 -27.44
CA ALA A 281 -36.58 -37.03 -26.93
C ALA A 281 -35.47 -36.29 -26.16
N GLY A 282 -34.71 -37.03 -25.36
CA GLY A 282 -33.63 -36.49 -24.54
C GLY A 282 -32.32 -36.22 -25.27
N MET A 283 -32.13 -36.76 -26.48
CA MET A 283 -30.88 -36.78 -27.26
C MET A 283 -29.70 -37.40 -26.49
N TYR A 284 -29.91 -38.58 -25.91
CA TYR A 284 -28.89 -39.35 -25.19
C TYR A 284 -28.93 -40.83 -25.60
N SER A 285 -27.90 -41.60 -25.25
CA SER A 285 -27.85 -43.05 -25.53
C SER A 285 -28.47 -43.85 -24.41
N THR A 286 -27.95 -43.68 -23.19
CA THR A 286 -28.44 -44.32 -21.96
C THR A 286 -27.95 -43.55 -20.73
N PHE A 287 -28.10 -44.15 -19.55
CA PHE A 287 -27.45 -43.72 -18.32
C PHE A 287 -26.43 -44.77 -17.88
N LEU A 288 -25.26 -44.35 -17.40
CA LEU A 288 -24.22 -45.20 -16.84
C LEU A 288 -24.31 -45.23 -15.30
N PRO A 289 -23.64 -46.19 -14.65
CA PRO A 289 -23.25 -46.03 -13.25
C PRO A 289 -22.63 -44.63 -13.02
N PRO A 290 -22.87 -44.04 -11.84
CA PRO A 290 -22.46 -42.67 -11.57
C PRO A 290 -20.94 -42.52 -11.66
N HIS A 291 -20.50 -41.47 -12.35
CA HIS A 291 -19.12 -41.01 -12.27
C HIS A 291 -18.83 -40.33 -10.93
N THR A 292 -17.55 -40.12 -10.64
CA THR A 292 -17.12 -39.24 -9.56
C THR A 292 -17.22 -37.76 -9.97
N TYR A 293 -17.85 -36.93 -9.14
CA TYR A 293 -17.99 -35.48 -9.35
C TYR A 293 -16.90 -34.66 -8.62
N MET A 294 -15.78 -35.29 -8.28
CA MET A 294 -14.63 -34.63 -7.63
C MET A 294 -13.99 -33.53 -8.48
N ALA A 295 -13.89 -33.70 -9.80
CA ALA A 295 -13.27 -32.67 -10.66
C ALA A 295 -14.04 -31.32 -10.63
N PRO A 296 -15.39 -31.30 -10.78
CA PRO A 296 -16.17 -30.09 -10.52
C PRO A 296 -16.04 -29.53 -9.10
N TRP A 297 -15.93 -30.40 -8.08
CA TRP A 297 -15.67 -29.98 -6.70
C TRP A 297 -14.35 -29.22 -6.58
N GLU A 298 -13.25 -29.75 -7.13
CA GLU A 298 -11.93 -29.11 -7.13
C GLU A 298 -11.93 -27.76 -7.83
N VAL A 299 -12.64 -27.65 -8.96
CA VAL A 299 -12.81 -26.37 -9.68
C VAL A 299 -13.46 -25.34 -8.77
N ARG A 300 -14.57 -25.71 -8.13
CA ARG A 300 -15.28 -24.80 -7.23
C ARG A 300 -14.47 -24.42 -6.00
N MET A 301 -13.64 -25.32 -5.48
CA MET A 301 -12.69 -25.01 -4.39
C MET A 301 -11.67 -23.98 -4.84
N ARG A 302 -11.09 -24.15 -6.05
CA ARG A 302 -10.08 -23.25 -6.61
C ARG A 302 -10.64 -21.87 -6.95
N THR A 303 -11.88 -21.81 -7.43
CA THR A 303 -12.55 -20.54 -7.73
C THR A 303 -13.22 -19.91 -6.51
N ASN A 304 -12.94 -20.42 -5.29
CA ASN A 304 -13.51 -19.95 -4.03
C ASN A 304 -15.06 -19.89 -4.03
N ALA A 305 -15.70 -20.82 -4.75
CA ALA A 305 -17.15 -20.96 -4.83
C ALA A 305 -17.76 -21.75 -3.65
N TYR A 306 -16.96 -22.00 -2.61
CA TYR A 306 -17.34 -22.55 -1.31
C TYR A 306 -16.99 -21.58 -0.19
N LYS A 307 -17.84 -21.52 0.83
CA LYS A 307 -17.58 -20.86 2.12
C LYS A 307 -17.47 -21.92 3.20
N VAL A 308 -16.51 -21.78 4.10
CA VAL A 308 -16.45 -22.61 5.31
C VAL A 308 -17.34 -21.95 6.37
N ASP A 309 -18.31 -22.70 6.89
CA ASP A 309 -19.13 -22.25 8.00
C ASP A 309 -18.23 -22.02 9.23
N PRO A 310 -18.21 -20.80 9.82
CA PRO A 310 -17.33 -20.51 10.94
C PRO A 310 -17.58 -21.38 12.17
N GLN A 311 -18.84 -21.82 12.37
CA GLN A 311 -19.30 -22.59 13.53
C GLN A 311 -19.12 -24.09 13.29
N THR A 312 -19.66 -24.63 12.19
CA THR A 312 -19.64 -26.08 11.94
C THR A 312 -18.35 -26.56 11.28
N LYS A 313 -17.55 -25.64 10.71
CA LYS A 313 -16.38 -25.94 9.87
C LYS A 313 -16.71 -26.73 8.59
N GLU A 314 -17.99 -26.83 8.24
CA GLU A 314 -18.43 -27.50 7.01
C GLU A 314 -18.38 -26.56 5.81
N TYR A 315 -18.19 -27.13 4.62
CA TYR A 315 -18.28 -26.38 3.38
C TYR A 315 -19.74 -26.14 2.99
N LYS A 316 -20.06 -24.89 2.64
CA LYS A 316 -21.34 -24.49 2.04
C LYS A 316 -21.08 -23.86 0.68
N CYS A 317 -21.85 -24.22 -0.33
CA CYS A 317 -21.82 -23.55 -1.62
C CYS A 317 -22.21 -22.08 -1.45
N LEU A 318 -21.51 -21.24 -2.19
CA LEU A 318 -21.71 -19.80 -2.13
C LEU A 318 -23.09 -19.43 -2.69
N ARG A 319 -24.03 -19.11 -1.78
CA ARG A 319 -25.33 -18.51 -2.09
C ARG A 319 -25.15 -17.00 -2.07
N ALA A 320 -25.32 -16.37 -3.22
CA ALA A 320 -25.10 -14.94 -3.38
C ALA A 320 -26.42 -14.23 -3.66
N SER A 321 -26.68 -13.14 -2.94
CA SER A 321 -27.85 -12.27 -3.12
C SER A 321 -27.80 -11.53 -4.45
N SER A 322 -26.60 -11.10 -4.87
CA SER A 322 -26.37 -10.51 -6.18
C SER A 322 -25.39 -11.35 -7.01
N VAL A 323 -25.28 -11.05 -8.30
CA VAL A 323 -24.27 -11.65 -9.18
C VAL A 323 -22.86 -11.27 -8.72
N TYR A 324 -22.68 -10.04 -8.24
CA TYR A 324 -21.39 -9.49 -7.85
C TYR A 324 -20.84 -10.09 -6.55
N ASP A 325 -21.72 -10.50 -5.65
CA ASP A 325 -21.37 -11.24 -4.44
C ASP A 325 -20.66 -12.57 -4.74
N ARG A 326 -20.86 -13.14 -5.93
CA ARG A 326 -20.17 -14.38 -6.38
C ARG A 326 -18.73 -14.18 -6.79
N PHE A 327 -18.30 -12.96 -7.09
CA PHE A 327 -16.92 -12.71 -7.48
C PHE A 327 -16.01 -12.86 -6.27
N VAL A 328 -14.84 -13.47 -6.44
CA VAL A 328 -13.81 -13.55 -5.41
C VAL A 328 -12.52 -13.09 -6.07
N CYS A 329 -12.05 -11.91 -5.68
CA CYS A 329 -10.82 -11.36 -6.25
C CYS A 329 -9.61 -12.22 -5.87
N PRO A 330 -8.61 -12.34 -6.76
CA PRO A 330 -7.37 -13.02 -6.46
C PRO A 330 -6.58 -12.27 -5.37
N ASP A 331 -5.56 -12.94 -4.80
CA ASP A 331 -4.75 -12.36 -3.75
C ASP A 331 -4.13 -11.01 -4.16
N GLY A 332 -4.12 -10.06 -3.22
CA GLY A 332 -3.69 -8.68 -3.45
C GLY A 332 -4.66 -7.83 -4.29
N HIS A 333 -5.83 -8.35 -4.65
CA HIS A 333 -6.87 -7.61 -5.36
C HIS A 333 -8.14 -7.51 -4.51
N PHE A 334 -8.85 -6.39 -4.67
CA PHE A 334 -10.02 -6.05 -3.87
C PHE A 334 -11.17 -5.69 -4.78
N LYS A 335 -12.39 -6.04 -4.35
CA LYS A 335 -13.61 -5.70 -5.08
C LYS A 335 -13.76 -4.20 -5.16
N VAL A 336 -13.98 -3.70 -6.36
CA VAL A 336 -14.51 -2.35 -6.59
C VAL A 336 -15.95 -2.30 -6.04
N ASP A 337 -16.46 -1.12 -5.69
CA ASP A 337 -17.88 -1.00 -5.35
C ASP A 337 -18.76 -1.46 -6.52
N GLU A 338 -19.85 -2.18 -6.24
CA GLU A 338 -20.70 -2.76 -7.30
C GLU A 338 -21.25 -1.70 -8.26
N ASN A 339 -21.70 -0.56 -7.73
CA ASN A 339 -22.26 0.52 -8.55
C ASN A 339 -21.19 1.17 -9.42
N VAL A 340 -19.96 1.29 -8.89
CA VAL A 340 -18.83 1.82 -9.64
C VAL A 340 -18.42 0.84 -10.74
N ALA A 341 -18.30 -0.45 -10.42
CA ALA A 341 -17.94 -1.49 -11.39
C ALA A 341 -18.96 -1.64 -12.53
N GLN A 342 -20.23 -1.29 -12.30
CA GLN A 342 -21.30 -1.27 -13.29
C GLN A 342 -21.46 0.07 -14.02
N SER A 343 -20.75 1.13 -13.59
CA SER A 343 -20.92 2.47 -14.16
C SER A 343 -20.24 2.61 -15.53
N ASP A 344 -20.93 3.25 -16.46
CA ASP A 344 -20.38 3.57 -17.79
C ASP A 344 -19.13 4.45 -17.69
N GLU A 345 -19.05 5.34 -16.70
CA GLU A 345 -17.88 6.19 -16.46
C GLU A 345 -16.65 5.36 -16.11
N HIS A 346 -16.79 4.39 -15.19
CA HIS A 346 -15.70 3.50 -14.85
C HIS A 346 -15.28 2.64 -16.04
N CYS A 347 -16.24 2.12 -16.80
CA CYS A 347 -15.97 1.38 -18.03
C CYS A 347 -15.16 2.20 -19.06
N ARG A 348 -15.49 3.49 -19.24
CA ARG A 348 -14.73 4.39 -20.12
C ARG A 348 -13.31 4.64 -19.60
N MET A 349 -13.14 4.84 -18.29
CA MET A 349 -11.81 5.00 -17.69
C MET A 349 -10.92 3.77 -17.87
N VAL A 350 -11.50 2.58 -17.87
CA VAL A 350 -10.80 1.30 -18.10
C VAL A 350 -10.50 1.07 -19.60
N GLY A 351 -10.96 1.96 -20.48
CA GLY A 351 -10.70 1.89 -21.92
C GLY A 351 -11.76 1.11 -22.70
N THR A 352 -12.96 0.93 -22.14
CA THR A 352 -14.07 0.25 -22.83
C THR A 352 -15.15 1.24 -23.25
N ASN A 353 -15.43 1.27 -24.56
CA ASN A 353 -16.44 2.16 -25.15
C ASN A 353 -17.76 1.45 -25.48
N SER A 354 -17.86 0.13 -25.29
CA SER A 354 -19.10 -0.60 -25.56
C SER A 354 -20.11 -0.39 -24.43
N SER A 355 -21.37 -0.06 -24.78
CA SER A 355 -22.48 -0.02 -23.82
C SER A 355 -22.82 -1.43 -23.32
N CYS A 356 -23.47 -1.54 -22.17
CA CYS A 356 -23.95 -2.85 -21.71
C CYS A 356 -25.16 -3.30 -22.56
N PRO A 357 -25.15 -4.50 -23.16
CA PRO A 357 -26.27 -4.98 -23.97
C PRO A 357 -27.57 -5.10 -23.15
N PRO A 358 -28.75 -4.86 -23.76
CA PRO A 358 -30.02 -4.98 -23.05
C PRO A 358 -30.24 -6.41 -22.55
N GLY A 359 -30.60 -6.54 -21.27
CA GLY A 359 -30.80 -7.83 -20.61
C GLY A 359 -29.52 -8.56 -20.18
N ALA A 360 -28.35 -7.93 -20.35
CA ALA A 360 -27.08 -8.39 -19.80
C ALA A 360 -26.74 -7.64 -18.50
N THR A 361 -25.81 -8.20 -17.72
CA THR A 361 -25.20 -7.54 -16.56
C THR A 361 -23.71 -7.37 -16.83
N CYS A 362 -23.21 -6.13 -16.79
CA CYS A 362 -21.82 -5.83 -17.15
C CYS A 362 -21.02 -5.36 -15.94
N PHE A 363 -19.75 -5.76 -15.88
CA PHE A 363 -18.81 -5.28 -14.87
C PHE A 363 -17.47 -4.94 -15.52
N CYS A 364 -16.93 -3.77 -15.22
CA CYS A 364 -15.64 -3.31 -15.74
C CYS A 364 -14.59 -3.41 -14.64
N ARG A 365 -13.54 -4.21 -14.87
CA ARG A 365 -12.47 -4.54 -13.90
C ARG A 365 -12.96 -4.61 -12.45
N PRO A 366 -13.82 -5.60 -12.11
CA PRO A 366 -14.43 -5.69 -10.79
C PRO A 366 -13.41 -5.89 -9.66
N CYS A 367 -12.19 -6.35 -9.98
CA CYS A 367 -11.10 -6.50 -9.04
C CYS A 367 -9.95 -5.57 -9.40
N ARG A 368 -9.54 -4.74 -8.44
CA ARG A 368 -8.40 -3.83 -8.56
C ARG A 368 -7.29 -4.25 -7.61
N LYS A 369 -6.04 -4.17 -8.07
CA LYS A 369 -4.87 -4.23 -7.19
C LYS A 369 -4.88 -2.99 -6.28
N LEU A 370 -5.28 -3.21 -5.03
CA LEU A 370 -5.17 -2.24 -3.95
C LEU A 370 -4.30 -2.89 -2.88
N GLU A 371 -3.78 -2.11 -1.96
CA GLU A 371 -3.19 -2.68 -0.75
C GLU A 371 -4.31 -3.09 0.20
N GLU A 372 -4.10 -4.09 1.06
CA GLU A 372 -5.12 -4.54 2.03
C GLU A 372 -5.68 -3.38 2.87
N VAL A 373 -4.79 -2.48 3.26
CA VAL A 373 -5.11 -1.29 4.03
C VAL A 373 -4.50 -0.09 3.31
N THR A 374 -5.34 0.83 2.87
CA THR A 374 -4.91 2.07 2.21
C THR A 374 -4.79 3.19 3.23
N ILE A 375 -3.64 3.86 3.25
CA ILE A 375 -3.35 5.01 4.11
C ILE A 375 -3.44 6.27 3.26
N ARG A 376 -4.30 7.23 3.62
CA ARG A 376 -4.48 8.48 2.88
C ARG A 376 -4.37 9.68 3.82
N THR A 377 -3.89 10.80 3.28
CA THR A 377 -3.92 12.12 3.91
C THR A 377 -4.61 13.10 2.96
N GLU A 378 -4.81 14.35 3.37
CA GLU A 378 -5.36 15.37 2.47
C GLU A 378 -4.50 15.61 1.23
N SER A 379 -3.18 15.44 1.35
CA SER A 379 -2.22 15.70 0.28
C SER A 379 -1.74 14.44 -0.47
N VAL A 380 -1.82 13.25 0.15
CA VAL A 380 -1.30 12.00 -0.41
C VAL A 380 -2.39 10.94 -0.49
N SER A 381 -2.59 10.41 -1.69
CA SER A 381 -3.69 9.48 -1.99
C SER A 381 -3.44 8.04 -1.57
N SER A 382 -2.18 7.62 -1.38
CA SER A 382 -1.78 6.30 -0.84
C SER A 382 -0.34 6.37 -0.30
N CYS A 383 -0.09 5.81 0.88
CA CYS A 383 1.25 5.79 1.49
C CYS A 383 1.78 4.38 1.69
N SER A 384 3.05 4.19 1.33
CA SER A 384 3.76 2.92 1.45
C SER A 384 4.65 2.87 2.70
N LYS A 385 5.04 1.66 3.09
CA LYS A 385 5.93 1.41 4.24
C LYS A 385 7.24 2.20 4.11
N MET A 386 7.66 2.83 5.21
CA MET A 386 8.88 3.64 5.32
C MET A 386 8.94 4.87 4.40
N GLN A 387 7.83 5.26 3.78
CA GLN A 387 7.75 6.46 2.96
C GLN A 387 7.27 7.66 3.77
N THR A 388 7.75 8.87 3.43
CA THR A 388 7.17 10.13 3.93
C THR A 388 5.76 10.30 3.36
N CYS A 389 4.76 10.14 4.22
CA CYS A 389 3.34 10.18 3.88
C CYS A 389 2.72 11.57 4.05
N ALA A 390 3.34 12.43 4.85
CA ALA A 390 2.88 13.81 5.05
C ALA A 390 4.07 14.74 5.38
N HIS A 391 3.94 15.97 4.91
CA HIS A 391 4.75 17.11 5.32
C HIS A 391 3.84 18.06 6.11
N THR A 392 4.26 18.48 7.30
CA THR A 392 3.48 19.36 8.17
C THR A 392 4.42 20.30 8.93
N LYS A 393 3.87 21.32 9.56
CA LYS A 393 4.62 22.26 10.39
C LYS A 393 4.42 21.95 11.88
N GLN A 394 5.28 22.49 12.73
CA GLN A 394 5.11 22.38 14.19
C GLN A 394 3.69 22.78 14.60
N ASN A 395 3.08 21.97 15.47
CA ASN A 395 1.73 22.14 16.03
C ASN A 395 0.57 22.03 15.03
N ASP A 396 0.82 21.75 13.76
CA ASP A 396 -0.25 21.50 12.79
C ASP A 396 -0.70 20.04 12.86
N HIS A 397 -1.98 19.80 12.57
CA HIS A 397 -2.57 18.46 12.60
C HIS A 397 -2.54 17.82 11.22
N VAL A 398 -2.05 16.59 11.16
CA VAL A 398 -2.18 15.75 9.96
C VAL A 398 -3.35 14.79 10.17
N VAL A 399 -4.36 14.89 9.32
CA VAL A 399 -5.51 13.97 9.32
C VAL A 399 -5.19 12.77 8.44
N PHE A 400 -5.33 11.58 9.02
CA PHE A 400 -5.17 10.30 8.34
C PHE A 400 -6.52 9.63 8.17
N THR A 401 -6.76 9.13 6.95
CA THR A 401 -7.90 8.29 6.58
C THR A 401 -7.36 6.92 6.20
N ILE A 402 -7.65 5.92 7.03
CA ILE A 402 -7.19 4.54 6.84
C ILE A 402 -8.36 3.68 6.39
N THR A 403 -8.30 3.08 5.21
CA THR A 403 -9.39 2.23 4.69
C THR A 403 -8.97 0.76 4.67
N ASP A 404 -9.73 -0.12 5.33
CA ASP A 404 -9.57 -1.57 5.24
C ASP A 404 -10.35 -2.13 4.05
N ASN A 405 -9.64 -2.43 2.96
CA ASN A 405 -10.24 -2.94 1.73
C ASN A 405 -10.72 -4.40 1.88
N ARG A 406 -10.28 -5.14 2.91
CA ARG A 406 -10.80 -6.47 3.25
C ARG A 406 -12.13 -6.44 4.01
N LYS A 407 -12.60 -5.27 4.44
CA LYS A 407 -13.87 -5.10 5.17
C LYS A 407 -13.93 -5.99 6.44
N ARG A 408 -12.85 -6.02 7.23
CA ARG A 408 -12.77 -6.81 8.48
C ARG A 408 -13.27 -5.97 9.66
N ARG A 409 -14.05 -6.58 10.54
CA ARG A 409 -14.57 -5.96 11.78
C ARG A 409 -13.50 -5.94 12.87
N LEU A 410 -12.50 -5.09 12.72
CA LEU A 410 -11.34 -4.99 13.61
C LEU A 410 -11.09 -3.54 14.02
N ASN A 411 -10.66 -3.31 15.25
CA ASN A 411 -10.30 -1.96 15.69
C ASN A 411 -8.93 -1.55 15.14
N LEU A 412 -8.78 -0.27 14.80
CA LEU A 412 -7.50 0.31 14.43
C LEU A 412 -6.81 0.87 15.68
N THR A 413 -5.52 0.58 15.82
CA THR A 413 -4.65 1.20 16.82
C THR A 413 -3.49 1.89 16.13
N TYR A 414 -3.10 3.06 16.62
CA TYR A 414 -1.93 3.79 16.13
C TYR A 414 -0.99 4.16 17.28
N SER A 415 0.30 4.19 16.97
CA SER A 415 1.38 4.56 17.86
C SER A 415 2.28 5.57 17.13
N PHE A 416 2.35 6.78 17.64
CA PHE A 416 3.13 7.87 17.06
C PHE A 416 4.40 8.10 17.88
N PHE A 417 5.53 8.20 17.18
CA PHE A 417 6.85 8.40 17.77
C PHE A 417 7.44 9.69 17.21
N ALA A 418 7.66 10.66 18.09
CA ALA A 418 8.23 11.95 17.72
C ALA A 418 9.72 11.85 17.30
N PRO A 419 10.29 12.90 16.67
CA PRO A 419 11.68 12.92 16.24
C PRO A 419 12.64 12.69 17.41
N ASN A 420 13.74 11.98 17.16
CA ASN A 420 14.82 11.54 18.07
C ASN A 420 14.85 10.05 18.45
N TRP A 421 13.91 9.19 18.02
CA TRP A 421 14.04 7.72 18.17
C TRP A 421 14.33 7.23 19.59
N ASN A 422 14.10 8.05 20.62
CA ASN A 422 14.27 7.71 22.03
C ASN A 422 13.20 6.70 22.51
N SER A 423 12.67 5.84 21.63
CA SER A 423 11.70 4.77 21.91
C SER A 423 10.42 5.15 22.68
N GLN A 424 10.24 6.43 23.03
CA GLN A 424 9.09 6.90 23.78
C GLN A 424 7.95 7.18 22.81
N GLU A 425 6.94 6.33 22.89
CA GLU A 425 5.64 6.53 22.26
C GLU A 425 5.05 7.84 22.78
N THR A 426 4.89 8.83 21.90
CA THR A 426 4.41 10.17 22.28
C THR A 426 2.89 10.26 22.26
N GLN A 427 2.23 9.55 21.33
CA GLN A 427 0.78 9.46 21.28
C GLN A 427 0.34 8.05 20.90
N ARG A 428 -0.75 7.58 21.51
CA ARG A 428 -1.37 6.30 21.19
C ARG A 428 -2.87 6.47 21.18
N GLY A 429 -3.53 5.86 20.19
CA GLY A 429 -4.98 5.87 20.12
C GLY A 429 -5.56 4.54 19.64
N LEU A 430 -6.80 4.30 20.06
CA LEU A 430 -7.66 3.22 19.57
C LEU A 430 -8.84 3.89 18.86
N VAL A 431 -9.01 3.59 17.57
CA VAL A 431 -10.17 3.99 16.78
C VAL A 431 -11.06 2.76 16.61
N PRO A 432 -12.14 2.64 17.39
CA PRO A 432 -13.02 1.48 17.32
C PRO A 432 -13.76 1.44 15.98
N HIS A 433 -13.99 0.24 15.47
CA HIS A 433 -14.89 0.05 14.34
C HIS A 433 -16.34 0.32 14.80
N THR A 434 -17.09 1.13 14.05
CA THR A 434 -18.49 1.44 14.32
C THR A 434 -19.37 0.98 13.16
N ASP A 435 -20.54 0.40 13.45
CA ASP A 435 -21.41 -0.24 12.44
C ASP A 435 -21.99 0.76 11.40
N ASN A 436 -21.92 2.06 11.67
CA ASN A 436 -22.47 3.13 10.83
C ASN A 436 -21.45 3.82 9.91
N VAL A 437 -20.16 3.47 9.99
CA VAL A 437 -19.11 4.11 9.20
C VAL A 437 -18.63 3.16 8.11
N THR A 438 -18.28 3.73 6.96
CA THR A 438 -17.51 3.04 5.91
C THR A 438 -16.30 2.34 6.55
N TRP A 439 -15.68 1.34 5.91
CA TRP A 439 -14.52 0.60 6.44
C TRP A 439 -13.24 1.47 6.51
N SER A 440 -13.40 2.72 6.93
CA SER A 440 -12.45 3.82 6.98
C SER A 440 -12.38 4.37 8.41
N TYR A 441 -11.16 4.57 8.89
CA TYR A 441 -10.86 5.09 10.22
C TYR A 441 -10.18 6.44 10.05
N ASN A 442 -10.70 7.47 10.73
CA ASN A 442 -10.16 8.81 10.67
C ASN A 442 -9.58 9.19 12.03
N PHE A 443 -8.36 9.70 12.06
CA PHE A 443 -7.72 10.27 13.24
C PHE A 443 -6.70 11.33 12.83
N SER A 444 -6.27 12.17 13.78
CA SER A 444 -5.22 13.15 13.54
C SER A 444 -4.10 13.03 14.56
N VAL A 445 -2.89 13.41 14.15
CA VAL A 445 -1.71 13.51 15.01
C VAL A 445 -1.05 14.87 14.78
N SER A 446 -0.40 15.39 15.83
CA SER A 446 0.39 16.63 15.76
C SER A 446 1.57 16.57 16.72
N THR A 447 2.61 17.37 16.45
CA THR A 447 3.76 17.52 17.35
C THR A 447 4.43 18.87 17.15
N TYR A 448 5.08 19.38 18.20
CA TYR A 448 5.92 20.58 18.16
C TYR A 448 7.39 20.26 17.84
N LEU A 449 7.79 18.99 17.79
CA LEU A 449 9.17 18.60 17.55
C LEU A 449 9.47 18.54 16.05
N VAL A 450 10.50 19.26 15.61
CA VAL A 450 10.95 19.30 14.21
C VAL A 450 11.74 18.03 13.86
N GLY A 451 11.49 17.47 12.68
CA GLY A 451 12.21 16.31 12.15
C GLY A 451 11.28 15.21 11.64
N ARG A 452 11.86 14.02 11.41
CA ARG A 452 11.12 12.84 10.93
C ARG A 452 10.53 12.07 12.10
N SER A 453 9.20 12.00 12.13
CA SER A 453 8.43 11.18 13.07
C SER A 453 7.97 9.89 12.42
N VAL A 454 7.71 8.86 13.23
CA VAL A 454 7.26 7.54 12.77
C VAL A 454 5.83 7.29 13.26
N LEU A 455 4.96 6.83 12.38
CA LEU A 455 3.59 6.41 12.71
C LEU A 455 3.43 4.91 12.45
N GLU A 456 3.23 4.15 13.51
CA GLU A 456 2.86 2.74 13.47
C GLU A 456 1.35 2.56 13.51
N LEU A 457 0.84 1.63 12.71
CA LEU A 457 -0.58 1.31 12.56
C LEU A 457 -0.76 -0.21 12.69
N LYS A 458 -1.70 -0.61 13.53
CA LYS A 458 -2.06 -2.01 13.76
C LYS A 458 -3.57 -2.18 13.67
N LEU A 459 -4.03 -3.16 12.88
CA LEU A 459 -5.44 -3.49 12.71
C LEU A 459 -5.71 -4.83 13.42
N GLY A 460 -6.65 -4.84 14.37
CA GLY A 460 -6.91 -6.04 15.19
C GLY A 460 -5.70 -6.51 16.02
N GLY A 461 -4.78 -5.58 16.34
CA GLY A 461 -3.54 -5.88 17.07
C GLY A 461 -2.35 -6.32 16.21
N VAL A 462 -2.55 -6.58 14.92
CA VAL A 462 -1.48 -6.96 13.97
C VAL A 462 -1.03 -5.73 13.18
N GLN A 463 0.28 -5.54 13.04
CA GLN A 463 0.83 -4.45 12.23
C GLN A 463 0.46 -4.62 10.76
N ILE A 464 -0.03 -3.55 10.15
CA ILE A 464 -0.39 -3.56 8.73
C ILE A 464 0.88 -3.49 7.86
N ASP A 465 0.82 -4.07 6.66
CA ASP A 465 2.00 -4.18 5.79
C ASP A 465 2.63 -2.82 5.43
N ASN A 466 1.80 -1.80 5.22
CA ASN A 466 2.23 -0.44 4.88
C ASN A 466 2.73 0.39 6.07
N SER A 467 2.82 -0.21 7.25
CA SER A 467 3.29 0.45 8.46
C SER A 467 4.67 -0.07 8.88
N PRO A 468 5.58 0.78 9.40
CA PRO A 468 5.37 2.19 9.73
C PRO A 468 5.49 3.14 8.53
N ILE A 469 4.89 4.32 8.66
CA ILE A 469 5.03 5.45 7.72
C ILE A 469 5.77 6.62 8.38
N LEU A 470 6.35 7.51 7.58
CA LEU A 470 7.09 8.67 8.07
C LEU A 470 6.28 9.96 7.91
N ILE A 471 6.43 10.88 8.86
CA ILE A 471 5.88 12.24 8.80
C ILE A 471 7.04 13.22 8.95
N ASN A 472 7.19 14.14 8.00
CA ASN A 472 8.18 15.20 8.10
C ASN A 472 7.56 16.44 8.74
N VAL A 473 8.10 16.86 9.87
CA VAL A 473 7.66 18.06 10.61
C VAL A 473 8.71 19.15 10.41
N GLU A 474 8.31 20.26 9.81
CA GLU A 474 9.14 21.43 9.54
C GLU A 474 8.85 22.54 10.55
N GLU A 475 9.75 23.53 10.64
CA GLU A 475 9.54 24.71 11.47
C GLU A 475 8.26 25.46 11.03
N ARG A 476 7.55 26.04 12.00
CA ARG A 476 6.37 26.86 11.71
C ARG A 476 6.78 28.20 11.09
N ASP A 477 6.01 28.66 10.10
CA ASP A 477 6.19 30.01 9.56
C ASP A 477 5.73 31.05 10.58
N CYS A 478 6.64 31.95 10.97
CA CYS A 478 6.35 33.06 11.87
C CYS A 478 6.25 34.38 11.11
N SER A 479 5.63 35.38 11.76
CA SER A 479 5.50 36.73 11.21
C SER A 479 6.86 37.40 11.02
N GLU A 480 6.92 38.44 10.19
CA GLU A 480 8.16 39.15 9.86
C GLU A 480 8.89 39.66 11.13
N GLY A 481 10.12 39.19 11.35
CA GLY A 481 10.94 39.53 12.53
C GLY A 481 10.90 38.50 13.68
N GLU A 482 10.09 37.45 13.54
CA GLU A 482 9.97 36.33 14.49
C GLU A 482 10.54 35.03 13.93
N LYS A 483 11.04 34.15 14.81
CA LYS A 483 11.45 32.79 14.46
C LYS A 483 10.78 31.77 15.40
N ALA A 484 10.52 30.58 14.88
CA ALA A 484 9.95 29.48 15.63
C ALA A 484 10.95 28.95 16.68
N THR A 485 10.48 28.69 17.89
CA THR A 485 11.26 28.07 18.96
C THR A 485 11.22 26.54 18.85
N SER A 486 12.06 25.87 19.64
CA SER A 486 12.03 24.40 19.78
C SER A 486 10.73 23.86 20.37
N GLU A 487 9.91 24.72 20.98
CA GLU A 487 8.60 24.40 21.54
C GLU A 487 7.45 24.72 20.56
N GLY A 488 7.75 25.27 19.38
CA GLY A 488 6.76 25.59 18.35
C GLY A 488 6.04 26.94 18.53
N ASP A 489 6.61 27.85 19.34
CA ASP A 489 6.15 29.23 19.52
C ASP A 489 6.93 30.21 18.62
N CYS A 490 6.32 31.32 18.22
CA CYS A 490 7.01 32.39 17.48
C CYS A 490 7.53 33.47 18.43
N ARG A 491 8.83 33.82 18.37
CA ARG A 491 9.44 34.89 19.18
C ARG A 491 10.32 35.84 18.35
N LYS A 492 10.37 37.12 18.73
CA LYS A 492 11.17 38.18 18.06
C LYS A 492 12.68 38.03 18.34
N THR A 493 13.51 38.37 17.37
CA THR A 493 14.96 38.09 17.39
C THR A 493 15.82 39.28 17.88
N GLN A 494 16.85 39.02 18.69
CA GLN A 494 17.80 39.99 19.28
C GLN A 494 18.75 40.61 18.23
N THR A 495 18.93 41.94 18.21
CA THR A 495 19.88 42.64 17.32
C THR A 495 21.20 42.96 18.03
N VAL A 496 22.31 42.46 17.48
CA VAL A 496 23.67 42.64 18.02
C VAL A 496 24.37 43.77 17.26
N THR A 497 24.73 44.85 17.95
CA THR A 497 25.46 45.98 17.34
C THR A 497 26.97 45.70 17.41
N TYR A 498 27.64 45.81 16.27
CA TYR A 498 29.09 45.59 16.09
C TYR A 498 29.80 46.90 15.75
N LEU A 499 31.12 46.94 15.97
CA LEU A 499 31.91 48.11 15.57
C LEU A 499 31.87 48.26 14.04
N PRO A 500 31.50 49.45 13.51
CA PRO A 500 31.51 49.69 12.07
C PRO A 500 32.90 49.44 11.49
N SER A 501 32.97 48.78 10.33
CA SER A 501 34.24 48.52 9.65
C SER A 501 35.05 49.80 9.39
N ALA A 502 34.38 50.93 9.18
CA ALA A 502 35.02 52.23 8.98
C ALA A 502 35.86 52.67 10.19
N VAL A 503 35.37 52.44 11.42
CA VAL A 503 36.08 52.77 12.67
C VAL A 503 37.32 51.89 12.83
N LYS A 504 37.21 50.59 12.51
CA LYS A 504 38.35 49.66 12.54
C LYS A 504 39.45 50.09 11.56
N VAL A 505 39.07 50.45 10.33
CA VAL A 505 40.03 50.93 9.31
C VAL A 505 40.71 52.21 9.77
N LEU A 506 39.95 53.18 10.28
CA LEU A 506 40.51 54.43 10.81
C LEU A 506 41.52 54.19 11.94
N ALA A 507 41.20 53.28 12.87
CA ALA A 507 42.06 52.89 13.98
C ALA A 507 43.42 52.33 13.50
N PHE A 508 43.42 51.39 12.53
CA PHE A 508 44.66 50.84 11.97
C PHE A 508 45.50 51.87 11.21
N VAL A 509 44.85 52.80 10.51
CA VAL A 509 45.55 53.89 9.80
C VAL A 509 46.26 54.81 10.79
N LEU A 510 45.58 55.26 11.85
CA LEU A 510 46.17 56.15 12.86
C LEU A 510 47.34 55.50 13.60
N PHE A 511 47.21 54.22 13.98
CA PHE A 511 48.30 53.45 14.58
C PHE A 511 49.52 53.37 13.65
N SER A 512 49.29 53.05 12.37
CA SER A 512 50.35 52.91 11.37
C SER A 512 51.10 54.23 11.15
N ILE A 513 50.37 55.35 11.04
CA ILE A 513 50.99 56.68 10.88
C ILE A 513 51.89 57.00 12.07
N ASN A 514 51.40 56.84 13.30
CA ASN A 514 52.19 57.19 14.49
C ASN A 514 53.42 56.27 14.67
N CYS A 515 53.26 54.98 14.39
CA CYS A 515 54.37 54.02 14.42
C CYS A 515 55.44 54.38 13.37
N CYS A 516 55.04 54.65 12.13
CA CYS A 516 55.95 55.06 11.07
C CYS A 516 56.70 56.36 11.40
N LEU A 517 56.03 57.37 11.95
CA LEU A 517 56.67 58.61 12.38
C LEU A 517 57.66 58.38 13.53
N SER A 518 57.27 57.60 14.54
CA SER A 518 58.12 57.31 15.71
C SER A 518 59.37 56.52 15.32
N VAL A 519 59.23 55.51 14.46
CA VAL A 519 60.36 54.73 13.92
C VAL A 519 61.22 55.60 13.01
N GLY A 520 60.61 56.38 12.12
CA GLY A 520 61.30 57.29 11.20
C GLY A 520 62.17 58.32 11.93
N PHE A 521 61.62 59.00 12.95
CA PHE A 521 62.40 59.93 13.77
C PHE A 521 63.45 59.22 14.64
N GLY A 522 63.17 58.01 15.10
CA GLY A 522 64.15 57.16 15.78
C GLY A 522 65.35 56.84 14.87
N LEU A 523 65.10 56.37 13.65
CA LEU A 523 66.12 56.09 12.64
C LEU A 523 66.89 57.35 12.24
N PHE A 524 66.20 58.47 12.01
CA PHE A 524 66.83 59.77 11.74
C PHE A 524 67.82 60.15 12.85
N THR A 525 67.44 59.94 14.11
CA THR A 525 68.29 60.22 15.27
C THR A 525 69.53 59.31 15.30
N ILE A 526 69.42 58.04 14.87
CA ILE A 526 70.54 57.10 14.77
C ILE A 526 71.49 57.49 13.62
N PHE A 527 70.94 57.76 12.43
CA PHE A 527 71.74 58.09 11.24
C PHE A 527 72.51 59.40 11.44
N HIS A 528 71.90 60.41 12.05
CA HIS A 528 72.52 61.71 12.29
C HIS A 528 73.16 61.85 13.68
N LYS A 529 73.49 60.74 14.35
CA LYS A 529 74.07 60.73 15.72
C LYS A 529 75.38 61.51 15.87
N THR A 530 76.09 61.79 14.77
CA THR A 530 77.35 62.57 14.76
C THR A 530 77.13 64.08 14.65
N SER A 531 75.91 64.52 14.29
CA SER A 531 75.59 65.95 14.17
C SER A 531 75.49 66.62 15.54
N LYS A 532 76.11 67.79 15.69
CA LYS A 532 76.10 68.57 16.94
C LYS A 532 74.68 68.90 17.40
N ILE A 533 73.75 69.14 16.46
CA ILE A 533 72.35 69.46 16.75
C ILE A 533 71.63 68.25 17.38
N VAL A 534 71.86 67.05 16.85
CA VAL A 534 71.22 65.81 17.33
C VAL A 534 71.82 65.36 18.67
N ILE A 535 73.13 65.54 18.87
CA ILE A 535 73.75 65.26 20.18
C ILE A 535 73.18 66.20 21.25
N ALA A 536 72.97 67.48 20.93
CA ALA A 536 72.40 68.46 21.84
C ALA A 536 70.94 68.16 22.26
N SER A 537 70.17 67.46 21.42
CA SER A 537 68.76 67.11 21.70
C SER A 537 68.58 65.95 22.69
N GLN A 538 69.68 65.38 23.18
CA GLN A 538 69.74 64.29 24.17
C GLN A 538 69.04 62.99 23.69
N PRO A 539 69.64 62.26 22.72
CA PRO A 539 69.02 61.08 22.09
C PRO A 539 68.48 59.99 23.03
N PRO A 540 69.11 59.65 24.17
CA PRO A 540 68.60 58.60 25.05
C PRO A 540 67.16 58.84 25.54
N PHE A 541 66.80 60.09 25.85
CA PHE A 541 65.42 60.42 26.26
C PHE A 541 64.45 60.42 25.07
N LEU A 542 64.92 60.79 23.88
CA LEU A 542 64.10 60.76 22.67
C LEU A 542 63.72 59.33 22.29
N TYR A 543 64.63 58.35 22.42
CA TYR A 543 64.29 56.94 22.18
C TYR A 543 63.22 56.43 23.14
N LEU A 544 63.28 56.81 24.42
CA LEU A 544 62.24 56.44 25.39
C LEU A 544 60.88 57.05 25.03
N VAL A 545 60.86 58.31 24.58
CA VAL A 545 59.62 58.96 24.10
C VAL A 545 59.06 58.23 22.87
N PHE A 546 59.89 57.87 21.88
CA PHE A 546 59.40 57.12 20.72
C PHE A 546 58.86 55.74 21.08
N ILE A 547 59.54 55.01 21.98
CA ILE A 547 59.05 53.72 22.49
C ILE A 547 57.72 53.92 23.24
N GLY A 548 57.62 54.97 24.06
CA GLY A 548 56.40 55.31 24.79
C GLY A 548 55.22 55.64 23.87
N CYS A 549 55.46 56.41 22.80
CA CYS A 549 54.45 56.73 21.79
C CYS A 549 53.93 55.47 21.07
N ILE A 550 54.83 54.56 20.68
CA ILE A 550 54.45 53.29 20.03
C ILE A 550 53.62 52.43 21.00
N LEU A 551 54.08 52.30 22.26
CA LEU A 551 53.40 51.49 23.27
C LEU A 551 52.01 52.05 23.59
N SER A 552 51.88 53.37 23.77
CA SER A 552 50.59 54.03 23.99
C SER A 552 49.63 53.82 22.81
N SER A 553 50.14 53.83 21.58
CA SER A 553 49.34 53.64 20.37
C SER A 553 48.86 52.19 20.19
N ALA A 554 49.58 51.20 20.74
CA ALA A 554 49.17 49.80 20.68
C ALA A 554 47.79 49.55 21.35
N THR A 555 47.36 50.43 22.26
CA THR A 555 46.02 50.46 22.85
C THR A 555 44.91 50.49 21.78
N ILE A 556 45.14 51.20 20.67
CA ILE A 556 44.18 51.31 19.57
C ILE A 556 43.86 49.93 18.98
N LEU A 557 44.87 49.06 18.88
CA LEU A 557 44.71 47.70 18.36
C LEU A 557 43.87 46.84 19.31
N THR A 558 44.05 47.00 20.63
CA THR A 558 43.30 46.22 21.62
C THR A 558 41.82 46.60 21.70
N VAL A 559 41.48 47.86 21.42
CA VAL A 559 40.10 48.37 21.48
C VAL A 559 39.35 48.22 20.15
N ALA A 560 40.04 48.11 19.02
CA ALA A 560 39.43 47.99 17.69
C ALA A 560 38.86 46.59 17.35
N VAL A 561 38.78 45.68 18.33
CA VAL A 561 38.41 44.27 18.15
C VAL A 561 37.12 43.96 18.92
N ASP A 562 36.26 43.13 18.32
CA ASP A 562 34.98 42.71 18.89
C ASP A 562 34.81 41.18 18.84
N ASP A 563 33.74 40.69 19.48
CA ASP A 563 33.32 39.28 19.57
C ASP A 563 32.90 38.66 18.23
N ARG A 564 32.80 39.46 17.16
CA ARG A 564 32.71 38.94 15.80
C ARG A 564 34.00 38.27 15.35
N THR A 565 35.14 38.72 15.87
CA THR A 565 36.47 38.32 15.38
C THR A 565 37.23 37.42 16.36
N LEU A 566 37.00 37.57 17.67
CA LEU A 566 37.69 36.82 18.70
C LEU A 566 36.72 36.22 19.72
N SER A 567 37.11 35.09 20.32
CA SER A 567 36.42 34.50 21.47
C SER A 567 36.48 35.42 22.70
N THR A 568 35.47 35.35 23.57
CA THR A 568 35.36 36.13 24.82
C THR A 568 36.62 36.10 25.70
N SER A 569 37.24 34.93 25.88
CA SER A 569 38.49 34.81 26.66
C SER A 569 39.67 35.61 26.08
N ARG A 570 39.76 35.71 24.75
CA ARG A 570 40.78 36.53 24.07
C ARG A 570 40.45 38.02 24.19
N LEU A 571 39.18 38.39 24.18
CA LEU A 571 38.73 39.77 24.38
C LEU A 571 38.98 40.25 25.81
N ASP A 572 38.79 39.42 26.83
CA ASP A 572 39.20 39.74 28.21
C ASP A 572 40.69 40.10 28.28
N THR A 573 41.52 39.33 27.56
CA THR A 573 42.96 39.58 27.50
C THR A 573 43.27 40.92 26.81
N MET A 574 42.55 41.26 25.74
CA MET A 574 42.70 42.55 25.05
C MET A 574 42.23 43.72 25.92
N CYS A 575 41.12 43.56 26.66
CA CYS A 575 40.64 44.55 27.62
C CYS A 575 41.71 44.87 28.66
N GLN A 576 42.34 43.85 29.25
CA GLN A 576 43.39 44.07 30.22
C GLN A 576 44.63 44.71 29.60
N ALA A 577 45.04 44.25 28.41
CA ALA A 577 46.20 44.78 27.70
C ALA A 577 46.07 46.27 27.36
N SER A 578 44.85 46.77 27.12
CA SER A 578 44.60 48.18 26.79
C SER A 578 45.11 49.15 27.88
N VAL A 579 44.87 48.84 29.15
CA VAL A 579 45.32 49.66 30.29
C VAL A 579 46.84 49.62 30.43
N TRP A 580 47.44 48.44 30.26
CA TRP A 580 48.89 48.26 30.31
C TRP A 580 49.62 49.04 29.22
N PHE A 581 49.16 48.95 27.97
CA PHE A 581 49.77 49.67 26.86
C PHE A 581 49.66 51.18 27.00
N TYR A 582 48.47 51.68 27.36
CA TYR A 582 48.26 53.10 27.55
C TYR A 582 49.07 53.65 28.73
N GLY A 583 48.96 53.03 29.91
CA GLY A 583 49.60 53.50 31.13
C GLY A 583 51.13 53.46 31.06
N LEU A 584 51.71 52.35 30.58
CA LEU A 584 53.17 52.27 30.40
C LEU A 584 53.69 53.22 29.33
N GLY A 585 52.96 53.34 28.20
CA GLY A 585 53.35 54.23 27.12
C GLY A 585 53.32 55.70 27.56
N PHE A 586 52.28 56.10 28.30
CA PHE A 586 52.13 57.43 28.85
C PHE A 586 53.20 57.74 29.91
N ALA A 587 53.39 56.85 30.89
CA ALA A 587 54.38 57.02 31.94
C ALA A 587 55.79 57.14 31.36
N LEU A 588 56.17 56.30 30.39
CA LEU A 588 57.46 56.35 29.74
C LEU A 588 57.69 57.67 28.97
N SER A 589 56.68 58.14 28.25
CA SER A 589 56.76 59.36 27.44
C SER A 589 56.88 60.62 28.31
N ILE A 590 56.01 60.78 29.30
CA ILE A 590 55.95 61.98 30.15
C ILE A 590 57.15 62.03 31.09
N SER A 591 57.52 60.90 31.72
CA SER A 591 58.68 60.87 32.61
C SER A 591 59.99 61.15 31.87
N ALA A 592 60.14 60.67 30.62
CA ALA A 592 61.29 60.98 29.79
C ALA A 592 61.37 62.47 29.40
N LEU A 593 60.24 63.10 29.06
CA LEU A 593 60.17 64.54 28.78
C LEU A 593 60.48 65.38 30.03
N PHE A 594 59.95 64.99 31.17
CA PHE A 594 60.23 65.63 32.45
C PHE A 594 61.72 65.50 32.81
N ALA A 595 62.28 64.30 32.73
CA ALA A 595 63.70 64.06 33.02
C ALA A 595 64.61 64.83 32.05
N LYS A 596 64.26 64.91 30.76
CA LYS A 596 64.98 65.72 29.76
C LYS A 596 64.95 67.21 30.09
N THR A 597 63.78 67.73 30.43
CA THR A 597 63.60 69.15 30.77
C THR A 597 64.32 69.49 32.07
N TYR A 598 64.20 68.64 33.09
CA TYR A 598 64.88 68.77 34.37
C TYR A 598 66.39 68.73 34.21
N ARG A 599 66.93 67.78 33.43
CA ARG A 599 68.35 67.70 33.11
C ARG A 599 68.84 68.96 32.39
N THR A 600 68.07 69.48 31.44
CA THR A 600 68.43 70.71 30.73
C THR A 600 68.47 71.90 31.68
N LYS A 601 67.46 72.05 32.55
CA LYS A 601 67.44 73.07 33.61
C LYS A 601 68.65 72.95 34.54
N CYS A 602 68.95 71.75 35.04
CA CYS A 602 70.10 71.50 35.90
C CYS A 602 71.43 71.79 35.18
N LEU A 603 71.60 71.36 33.93
CA LEU A 603 72.81 71.64 33.15
C LEU A 603 73.02 73.14 32.93
N VAL A 604 71.96 73.90 32.65
CA VAL A 604 72.01 75.36 32.48
C VAL A 604 72.35 76.05 33.80
N ILE A 605 71.69 75.68 34.91
CA ILE A 605 71.97 76.23 36.24
C ILE A 605 73.40 75.89 36.67
N ASP A 606 73.83 74.65 36.46
CA ASP A 606 75.17 74.19 36.80
C ASP A 606 76.23 74.88 35.92
N THR A 607 75.99 75.13 34.63
CA THR A 607 76.94 75.91 33.80
C THR A 607 76.99 77.39 34.18
N LEU A 608 75.86 77.99 34.58
CA LEU A 608 75.82 79.36 35.12
C LEU A 608 76.54 79.45 36.49
N SER A 609 76.43 78.41 37.32
CA SER A 609 77.00 78.36 38.67
C SER A 609 78.46 77.87 38.70
N ALA A 610 78.87 77.04 37.72
CA ALA A 610 80.22 76.51 37.57
C ALA A 610 81.28 77.59 37.29
N ARG A 611 80.87 78.82 36.94
CA ARG A 611 81.75 79.99 36.94
C ARG A 611 82.31 80.31 38.35
N LYS A 612 81.81 79.68 39.42
CA LYS A 612 82.29 79.88 40.81
C LYS A 612 82.73 78.63 41.60
N ARG A 613 82.47 77.38 41.19
CA ARG A 613 83.10 76.13 41.76
C ARG A 613 82.58 74.85 41.07
N GLY A 614 83.50 74.08 40.48
CA GLY A 614 83.51 72.62 40.25
C GLY A 614 82.29 71.88 39.66
N GLY A 615 82.36 71.55 38.36
CA GLY A 615 81.87 70.31 37.73
C GLY A 615 80.37 69.95 37.72
N ILE A 616 79.92 69.21 36.70
CA ILE A 616 78.55 68.67 36.60
C ILE A 616 78.30 67.68 37.75
N LYS A 617 77.31 67.93 38.63
CA LYS A 617 77.06 67.12 39.84
C LYS A 617 76.49 65.72 39.58
N TYR A 618 75.71 65.53 38.51
CA TYR A 618 74.98 64.28 38.26
C TYR A 618 75.09 63.81 36.81
N GLY A 619 75.39 62.52 36.61
CA GLY A 619 75.48 61.88 35.29
C GLY A 619 74.11 61.52 34.68
N LEU A 620 74.10 61.13 33.39
CA LEU A 620 72.88 60.71 32.65
C LEU A 620 72.08 59.63 33.39
N TRP A 621 72.77 58.65 33.99
CA TRP A 621 72.17 57.53 34.70
C TRP A 621 71.27 57.94 35.87
N TYR A 622 71.56 59.06 36.55
CA TYR A 622 70.71 59.58 37.62
C TYR A 622 69.31 59.94 37.09
N TYR A 623 69.24 60.65 35.96
CA TYR A 623 67.99 61.04 35.33
C TYR A 623 67.23 59.85 34.73
N MET A 624 67.95 58.84 34.23
CA MET A 624 67.33 57.58 33.78
C MET A 624 66.70 56.80 34.94
N ARG A 625 67.25 56.87 36.16
CA ARG A 625 66.62 56.29 37.36
C ARG A 625 65.32 56.98 37.72
N ILE A 626 65.20 58.30 37.53
CA ILE A 626 63.92 59.02 37.75
C ILE A 626 62.83 58.46 36.84
N VAL A 627 63.14 58.24 35.56
CA VAL A 627 62.24 57.60 34.59
C VAL A 627 61.89 56.17 35.03
N ALA A 628 62.89 55.37 35.40
CA ALA A 628 62.67 53.99 35.82
C ALA A 628 61.79 53.88 37.08
N VAL A 629 61.98 54.77 38.06
CA VAL A 629 61.13 54.83 39.27
C VAL A 629 59.71 55.22 38.91
N ALA A 630 59.51 56.22 38.04
CA ALA A 630 58.17 56.62 37.60
C ALA A 630 57.43 55.47 36.88
N VAL A 631 58.12 54.75 35.99
CA VAL A 631 57.54 53.58 35.31
C VAL A 631 57.28 52.43 36.28
N ALA A 632 58.15 52.20 37.27
CA ALA A 632 57.94 51.16 38.28
C ALA A 632 56.72 51.44 39.16
N ILE A 633 56.49 52.71 39.52
CA ILE A 633 55.27 53.14 40.24
C ILE A 633 54.04 52.84 39.38
N GLU A 634 54.07 53.16 38.09
CA GLU A 634 52.96 52.88 37.17
C GLU A 634 52.70 51.37 37.02
N VAL A 635 53.75 50.57 36.86
CA VAL A 635 53.65 49.09 36.82
C VAL A 635 52.98 48.56 38.09
N LEU A 636 53.32 49.12 39.26
CA LEU A 636 52.72 48.73 40.54
C LEU A 636 51.23 49.13 40.59
N ILE A 637 50.88 50.33 40.15
CA ILE A 637 49.48 50.80 40.11
C ILE A 637 48.63 49.92 39.19
N ILE A 638 49.07 49.71 37.93
CA ILE A 638 48.33 48.91 36.95
C ILE A 638 48.33 47.42 37.35
N GLY A 639 49.42 46.94 37.96
CA GLY A 639 49.50 45.59 38.51
C GLY A 639 48.47 45.34 39.60
N ILE A 640 48.33 46.27 40.54
CA ILE A 640 47.29 46.22 41.58
C ILE A 640 45.90 46.28 40.93
N MET A 641 45.65 47.19 39.99
CA MET A 641 44.36 47.23 39.28
C MET A 641 44.04 45.93 38.55
N THR A 642 45.04 45.27 37.95
CA THR A 642 44.86 43.99 37.24
C THR A 642 44.44 42.86 38.19
N ILE A 643 44.90 42.90 39.44
CA ILE A 643 44.59 41.88 40.45
C ILE A 643 43.26 42.17 41.14
N VAL A 644 43.02 43.43 41.53
CA VAL A 644 41.85 43.83 42.32
C VAL A 644 40.60 43.92 41.45
N SER A 645 40.71 44.50 40.24
CA SER A 645 39.57 44.77 39.38
C SER A 645 39.92 44.49 37.90
N PRO A 646 40.06 43.20 37.51
CA PRO A 646 40.38 42.84 36.14
C PRO A 646 39.26 43.28 35.18
N LEU A 647 39.64 43.87 34.05
CA LEU A 647 38.69 44.25 33.01
C LEU A 647 38.27 43.01 32.20
N ARG A 648 36.97 42.76 32.16
CA ARG A 648 36.35 41.67 31.40
C ARG A 648 35.52 42.24 30.27
N TRP A 649 35.48 41.54 29.14
CA TRP A 649 34.62 41.89 28.03
C TRP A 649 33.20 41.43 28.33
N THR A 650 32.25 42.37 28.32
CA THR A 650 30.83 42.07 28.55
C THR A 650 29.98 42.79 27.51
N ARG A 651 28.80 42.25 27.23
CA ARG A 651 27.76 42.93 26.44
C ARG A 651 26.65 43.37 27.38
N LYS A 652 26.28 44.65 27.34
CA LYS A 652 25.12 45.17 28.08
C LYS A 652 24.05 45.61 27.11
N CYS A 653 22.82 45.36 27.53
CA CYS A 653 21.62 45.86 26.89
C CYS A 653 21.48 47.36 27.10
N ILE A 654 21.33 48.09 26.00
CA ILE A 654 21.00 49.51 25.99
C ILE A 654 19.54 49.59 25.53
N SER A 655 18.61 49.52 26.48
CA SER A 655 17.22 49.87 26.24
C SER A 655 16.72 50.75 27.38
N ASN A 656 16.14 51.89 27.00
CA ASN A 656 15.17 52.65 27.78
C ASN A 656 13.78 52.22 27.29
N GLY A 657 13.20 51.19 27.88
CA GLY A 657 11.86 50.73 27.50
C GLY A 657 11.62 49.28 27.86
N THR A 658 10.46 49.03 28.47
CA THR A 658 9.93 47.77 29.00
C THR A 658 10.29 46.51 28.20
N ASP A 659 10.75 45.51 28.96
CA ASP A 659 10.96 44.08 28.68
C ASP A 659 10.54 43.58 27.29
N ASP A 660 11.58 43.25 26.50
CA ASP A 660 11.66 42.24 25.42
C ASP A 660 12.39 42.71 24.15
N PHE A 661 12.98 43.92 24.15
CA PHE A 661 13.92 44.34 23.10
C PHE A 661 15.21 44.91 23.71
N CYS A 662 16.36 44.35 23.33
CA CYS A 662 17.67 44.80 23.78
C CYS A 662 18.62 44.94 22.59
N GLU A 663 19.00 46.18 22.29
CA GLU A 663 20.19 46.45 21.49
C GLU A 663 21.41 46.29 22.41
N SER A 664 22.33 45.38 22.07
CA SER A 664 23.50 45.10 22.92
C SER A 664 24.77 45.72 22.36
N ILE A 665 25.53 46.41 23.22
CA ILE A 665 26.86 46.93 22.93
C ILE A 665 27.89 46.21 23.82
N GLY A 666 29.02 45.82 23.22
CA GLY A 666 30.15 45.24 23.91
C GLY A 666 31.12 46.29 24.43
N TYR A 667 31.58 46.15 25.66
CA TYR A 667 32.59 47.00 26.28
C TYR A 667 33.37 46.26 27.36
N CYS A 668 34.55 46.78 27.70
CA CYS A 668 35.36 46.29 28.81
C CYS A 668 34.82 46.88 30.13
N TYR A 669 34.53 46.03 31.11
CA TYR A 669 33.96 46.40 32.40
C TYR A 669 34.64 45.66 33.55
N SER A 670 34.75 46.30 34.71
CA SER A 670 35.16 45.67 35.97
C SER A 670 33.95 45.46 36.85
N HIS A 671 33.72 44.23 37.32
CA HIS A 671 32.52 43.86 38.08
C HIS A 671 32.44 44.45 39.50
N GLU A 672 33.52 45.03 40.02
CA GLU A 672 33.57 45.68 41.33
C GLU A 672 34.04 47.13 41.15
N GLY A 673 33.10 48.06 41.30
CA GLY A 673 33.25 49.50 41.11
C GLY A 673 31.92 50.18 40.87
#